data_AF-A0A453RNK7-F1
#
_entry.id   AF-A0A453RNK7-F1
#
_cell.length_a   1.000
_cell.length_b   1.000
_cell.length_c   1.000
_cell.angle_alpha   90.00
_cell.angle_beta   90.00
_cell.angle_gamma   90.00
#
_symmetry.space_group_name_H-M   'P 1'
#
loop_
_entity.id
_entity.type
_entity.pdbx_description
1 polymer ?
#
loop_
_entity_poly.entity_id
_entity_poly.type
_entity_poly.pdbx_seq_one_letter_code
_entity_poly.pdbx_strand_id
1 'polypeptide(L)'
;SSVQLMCSRKLVLDESTTRQAMQLFKETKIILLSSMSSLGSGSPEEIERSWCACVLYCVSKLGNAGKAKEDRGITLRQILRAFDLKIVDFFKEMPQFCIKVGFILTGLYGSDWEKRLELQELQANLVHLCSLGRHYRRAYQELFLLNDGKPANNSSELNVQQASEYYDFGWLLFLVLRNQASSAVKNLLTSTTELVSVLAVLIIHIPVRLRNFSIEDSSCFAKKSDKGVNLIASLCERYLTSEDELSKALQKTNILIKDILKKKPCSDVSECQQGSLSFIDPEGLTFFKNFLEEDSLKSSLQVLEKEYVNGLDTKGELDARMFANEEDSLLGSGSLSGGALKLPGTKRKYDDVMASPTKSTASRAPMSPPRFCPSPNGNSFCNSKMAPFTPVSTAMTTAKWLRSAISPLPSKPSGELLRFFSACDKDVTDDITCRAAIILGAIFTGSSFGERMCTSLRNTSGMDAIWTEQRKMEALKLYYRVLESMCRAESQILSGSNLTSLLSNERFHRCMIACSAELVLATHKTVTMMFPAVLEKTGITAFDLSKVIESFVRHEDSLPRELKRHLNSLEERLLESMAWEKGSSMYNSLIVARPTLSAEINRLGLLAEPMPSLDAIAVHHDISLGGLPPLPFHKQPGSSFGK
;
A
#
# COMPACT_ATOMS: atom_id res chain seq x y z
N SER A 1 -4.21 40.09 7.97
CA SER A 1 -4.93 40.70 6.84
C SER A 1 -5.41 39.64 5.86
N SER A 2 -4.54 38.78 5.30
CA SER A 2 -4.91 37.74 4.30
C SER A 2 -5.87 36.66 4.84
N VAL A 3 -5.54 36.02 5.98
CA VAL A 3 -6.41 34.98 6.59
C VAL A 3 -7.78 35.54 6.96
N GLN A 4 -7.83 36.66 7.68
CA GLN A 4 -9.08 37.29 8.12
C GLN A 4 -9.99 37.70 6.93
N LEU A 5 -9.40 38.19 5.84
CA LEU A 5 -10.13 38.52 4.61
C LEU A 5 -10.71 37.27 3.93
N MET A 6 -9.97 36.16 3.91
CA MET A 6 -10.43 34.90 3.30
C MET A 6 -11.48 34.19 4.16
N CYS A 7 -11.31 34.19 5.50
CA CYS A 7 -12.29 33.65 6.44
C CYS A 7 -13.63 34.37 6.36
N SER A 8 -13.61 35.70 6.23
CA SER A 8 -14.83 36.53 6.21
C SER A 8 -15.49 36.66 4.84
N ARG A 9 -14.73 36.68 3.73
CA ARG A 9 -15.30 36.91 2.38
C ARG A 9 -15.55 35.66 1.54
N LYS A 10 -14.77 34.58 1.70
CA LYS A 10 -14.85 33.39 0.83
C LYS A 10 -15.38 32.13 1.51
N LEU A 11 -15.10 31.95 2.80
CA LEU A 11 -15.40 30.69 3.51
C LEU A 11 -16.55 30.79 4.52
N VAL A 12 -17.04 32.00 4.82
CA VAL A 12 -18.15 32.29 5.77
C VAL A 12 -18.00 31.50 7.07
N LEU A 13 -16.86 31.69 7.72
CA LEU A 13 -16.53 30.99 8.96
C LEU A 13 -17.26 31.57 10.17
N ASP A 14 -17.59 30.72 11.14
CA ASP A 14 -18.05 31.18 12.45
C ASP A 14 -16.92 31.96 13.17
N GLU A 15 -17.34 32.80 14.12
CA GLU A 15 -16.43 33.71 14.81
C GLU A 15 -15.38 32.96 15.66
N SER A 16 -15.74 31.79 16.20
CA SER A 16 -14.83 30.96 17.01
C SER A 16 -13.74 30.34 16.14
N THR A 17 -14.11 29.72 15.02
CA THR A 17 -13.15 29.14 14.06
C THR A 17 -12.26 30.22 13.46
N THR A 18 -12.80 31.40 13.15
CA THR A 18 -12.01 32.55 12.68
C THR A 18 -10.99 32.99 13.72
N ARG A 19 -11.38 33.07 14.99
CA ARG A 19 -10.49 33.46 16.10
C ARG A 19 -9.36 32.45 16.31
N GLN A 20 -9.67 31.16 16.30
CA GLN A 20 -8.67 30.09 16.41
C GLN A 20 -7.70 30.10 15.22
N ALA A 21 -8.20 30.28 13.99
CA ALA A 21 -7.35 30.39 12.79
C ALA A 21 -6.44 31.61 12.86
N MET A 22 -6.93 32.76 13.34
CA MET A 22 -6.12 33.96 13.54
C MET A 22 -5.05 33.76 14.63
N GLN A 23 -5.37 33.06 15.73
CA GLN A 23 -4.42 32.74 16.78
C GLN A 23 -3.30 31.84 16.25
N LEU A 24 -3.64 30.71 15.64
CA LEU A 24 -2.67 29.77 15.09
C LEU A 24 -1.81 30.43 14.00
N PHE A 25 -2.40 31.26 13.15
CA PHE A 25 -1.64 32.02 12.15
C PHE A 25 -0.65 32.99 12.82
N LYS A 26 -1.05 33.70 13.88
CA LYS A 26 -0.18 34.65 14.60
C LYS A 26 1.01 33.94 15.25
N GLU A 27 0.78 32.80 15.89
CA GLU A 27 1.82 31.99 16.55
C GLU A 27 2.78 31.36 15.53
N THR A 28 2.29 30.99 14.34
CA THR A 28 3.12 30.38 13.28
C THR A 28 3.79 31.40 12.36
N LYS A 29 3.38 32.67 12.38
CA LYS A 29 3.89 33.71 11.47
C LYS A 29 5.41 33.90 11.57
N ILE A 30 5.97 33.78 12.77
CA ILE A 30 7.43 33.91 12.99
C ILE A 30 8.19 32.79 12.27
N ILE A 31 7.63 31.56 12.31
CA ILE A 31 8.20 30.37 11.64
C ILE A 31 8.05 30.46 10.13
N LEU A 32 6.92 31.01 9.65
CA LEU A 32 6.72 31.30 8.23
C LEU A 32 7.81 32.26 7.74
N LEU A 33 8.00 33.40 8.41
CA LEU A 33 8.99 34.42 8.04
C LEU A 33 10.43 33.89 8.05
N SER A 34 10.79 33.05 9.02
CA SER A 34 12.11 32.41 9.06
C SER A 34 12.29 31.32 8.01
N SER A 35 11.19 30.71 7.53
CA SER A 35 11.21 29.68 6.50
C SER A 35 11.28 30.23 5.07
N MET A 36 10.87 31.48 4.83
CA MET A 36 10.86 32.08 3.47
C MET A 36 12.25 32.20 2.85
N SER A 37 13.31 32.20 3.66
CA SER A 37 14.71 32.20 3.19
C SER A 37 15.24 30.82 2.78
N SER A 38 14.53 29.74 3.14
CA SER A 38 14.96 28.34 2.95
C SER A 38 14.10 27.53 1.97
N LEU A 39 12.90 28.01 1.61
CA LEU A 39 12.01 27.36 0.66
C LEU A 39 12.32 27.80 -0.77
N GLY A 40 12.84 26.88 -1.59
CA GLY A 40 13.03 27.10 -3.02
C GLY A 40 11.73 27.01 -3.84
N SER A 41 11.62 27.90 -4.83
CA SER A 41 10.76 27.87 -6.04
C SER A 41 9.34 28.46 -6.03
N GLY A 42 8.82 29.00 -4.93
CA GLY A 42 7.51 29.71 -4.91
C GLY A 42 7.64 31.21 -4.71
N SER A 43 6.72 32.01 -5.26
CA SER A 43 6.62 33.42 -4.90
C SER A 43 6.23 33.56 -3.41
N PRO A 44 6.66 34.62 -2.70
CA PRO A 44 6.31 34.84 -1.30
C PRO A 44 4.80 34.76 -1.01
N GLU A 45 3.99 35.20 -1.97
CA GLU A 45 2.53 35.16 -1.89
C GLU A 45 1.96 33.74 -1.97
N GLU A 46 2.53 32.86 -2.82
CA GLU A 46 2.11 31.46 -2.94
C GLU A 46 2.43 30.66 -1.67
N ILE A 47 3.58 30.95 -1.05
CA ILE A 47 3.97 30.34 0.22
C ILE A 47 3.01 30.79 1.33
N GLU A 48 2.68 32.09 1.40
CA GLU A 48 1.70 32.60 2.37
C GLU A 48 0.32 31.97 2.14
N ARG A 49 -0.16 31.85 0.89
CA ARG A 49 -1.43 31.20 0.55
C ARG A 49 -1.46 29.74 1.01
N SER A 50 -0.40 28.98 0.71
CA SER A 50 -0.27 27.57 1.11
C SER A 50 -0.24 27.41 2.63
N TRP A 51 0.49 28.29 3.33
CA TRP A 51 0.55 28.30 4.79
C TRP A 51 -0.80 28.62 5.42
N CYS A 52 -1.52 29.61 4.88
CA CYS A 52 -2.86 29.96 5.34
C CYS A 52 -3.85 28.79 5.17
N ALA A 53 -3.77 28.07 4.05
CA ALA A 53 -4.58 26.88 3.82
C ALA A 53 -4.28 25.76 4.82
N CYS A 54 -2.99 25.53 5.14
CA CYS A 54 -2.57 24.56 6.17
C CYS A 54 -3.14 24.91 7.55
N VAL A 55 -3.05 26.19 7.95
CA VAL A 55 -3.62 26.68 9.21
C VAL A 55 -5.13 26.44 9.27
N LEU A 56 -5.86 26.79 8.21
CA LEU A 56 -7.31 26.61 8.18
C LEU A 56 -7.73 25.14 8.18
N TYR A 57 -6.96 24.27 7.53
CA TYR A 57 -7.20 22.84 7.59
C TYR A 57 -7.01 22.29 9.01
N CYS A 58 -5.91 22.66 9.70
CA CYS A 58 -5.68 22.28 11.08
C CYS A 58 -6.81 22.77 12.00
N VAL A 59 -7.23 24.03 11.89
CA VAL A 59 -8.29 24.58 12.75
C VAL A 59 -9.64 23.91 12.45
N SER A 60 -9.99 23.70 11.18
CA SER A 60 -11.24 23.03 10.79
C SER A 60 -11.33 21.61 11.36
N LYS A 61 -10.21 20.89 11.38
CA LYS A 61 -10.16 19.50 11.88
C LYS A 61 -10.02 19.38 13.38
N LEU A 62 -9.13 20.15 13.98
CA LEU A 62 -8.77 20.02 15.39
C LEU A 62 -9.67 20.86 16.29
N GLY A 63 -10.20 21.98 15.80
CA GLY A 63 -11.04 22.91 16.57
C GLY A 63 -12.46 22.40 16.83
N ASN A 64 -12.93 21.42 16.06
CA ASN A 64 -14.27 20.84 16.17
C ASN A 64 -14.35 19.60 17.08
N ALA A 65 -13.27 19.24 17.78
CA ALA A 65 -13.23 18.10 18.69
C ALA A 65 -13.99 18.40 19.99
N GLY A 66 -15.33 18.35 19.94
CA GLY A 66 -16.20 18.50 21.11
C GLY A 66 -17.60 19.07 20.86
N LYS A 67 -17.89 19.61 19.67
CA LYS A 67 -19.25 20.06 19.31
C LYS A 67 -20.02 18.95 18.62
N ALA A 68 -21.30 18.81 18.96
CA ALA A 68 -22.22 17.87 18.31
C ALA A 68 -22.20 18.06 16.78
N LYS A 69 -22.43 16.96 16.05
CA LYS A 69 -22.37 16.76 14.58
C LYS A 69 -23.11 17.79 13.68
N GLU A 70 -23.75 18.81 14.24
CA GLU A 70 -24.61 19.76 13.52
C GLU A 70 -23.90 21.04 13.05
N ASP A 71 -22.75 21.39 13.63
CA ASP A 71 -21.98 22.60 13.25
C ASP A 71 -20.89 22.21 12.23
N ARG A 72 -21.19 22.40 10.94
CA ARG A 72 -20.37 21.92 9.81
C ARG A 72 -19.05 22.70 9.69
N GLY A 73 -17.92 22.02 9.89
CA GLY A 73 -16.60 22.56 9.59
C GLY A 73 -16.34 22.75 8.08
N ILE A 74 -15.33 23.53 7.72
CA ILE A 74 -14.93 23.73 6.31
C ILE A 74 -14.28 22.45 5.77
N THR A 75 -14.67 22.03 4.57
CA THR A 75 -14.05 20.92 3.83
C THR A 75 -12.73 21.32 3.16
N LEU A 76 -11.80 20.38 2.98
CA LEU A 76 -10.59 20.62 2.19
C LEU A 76 -10.88 21.18 0.79
N ARG A 77 -11.95 20.71 0.12
CA ARG A 77 -12.39 21.25 -1.20
C ARG A 77 -12.61 22.77 -1.16
N GLN A 78 -13.30 23.26 -0.13
CA GLN A 78 -13.59 24.68 0.01
C GLN A 78 -12.32 25.48 0.29
N ILE A 79 -11.42 24.96 1.13
CA ILE A 79 -10.12 25.58 1.40
C ILE A 79 -9.31 25.68 0.11
N LEU A 80 -9.13 24.59 -0.62
CA LEU A 80 -8.36 24.58 -1.87
C LEU A 80 -8.90 25.59 -2.89
N ARG A 81 -10.22 25.67 -3.07
CA ARG A 81 -10.86 26.67 -3.95
C ARG A 81 -10.70 28.12 -3.45
N ALA A 82 -10.74 28.34 -2.14
CA ALA A 82 -10.60 29.69 -1.58
C ALA A 82 -9.19 30.26 -1.81
N PHE A 83 -8.18 29.40 -1.73
CA PHE A 83 -6.76 29.75 -1.89
C PHE A 83 -6.18 29.50 -3.29
N ASP A 84 -6.99 28.97 -4.22
CA ASP A 84 -6.57 28.59 -5.58
C ASP A 84 -5.37 27.61 -5.57
N LEU A 85 -5.44 26.62 -4.68
CA LEU A 85 -4.39 25.62 -4.49
C LEU A 85 -4.78 24.29 -5.15
N LYS A 86 -3.80 23.67 -5.79
CA LYS A 86 -3.91 22.28 -6.26
C LYS A 86 -3.70 21.34 -5.08
N ILE A 87 -4.40 20.21 -5.11
CA ILE A 87 -4.30 19.19 -4.07
C ILE A 87 -2.86 18.68 -3.89
N VAL A 88 -2.13 18.54 -5.00
CA VAL A 88 -0.73 18.09 -5.00
C VAL A 88 0.17 19.06 -4.27
N ASP A 89 -0.05 20.37 -4.41
CA ASP A 89 0.79 21.37 -3.79
C ASP A 89 0.47 21.50 -2.30
N PHE A 90 -0.80 21.36 -1.91
CA PHE A 90 -1.20 21.24 -0.50
C PHE A 90 -0.49 20.06 0.20
N PHE A 91 -0.50 18.86 -0.39
CA PHE A 91 0.13 17.68 0.23
C PHE A 91 1.67 17.68 0.16
N LYS A 92 2.30 18.54 -0.64
CA LYS A 92 3.75 18.78 -0.57
C LYS A 92 4.11 19.65 0.65
N GLU A 93 3.33 20.70 0.89
CA GLU A 93 3.62 21.69 1.94
C GLU A 93 3.13 21.27 3.33
N MET A 94 1.97 20.61 3.43
CA MET A 94 1.35 20.27 4.71
C MET A 94 2.24 19.43 5.64
N PRO A 95 2.97 18.39 5.18
CA PRO A 95 3.88 17.65 6.05
C PRO A 95 5.02 18.53 6.60
N GLN A 96 5.56 19.45 5.78
CA GLN A 96 6.60 20.38 6.20
C GLN A 96 6.07 21.38 7.23
N PHE A 97 4.83 21.85 7.04
CA PHE A 97 4.12 22.67 8.01
C PHE A 97 3.96 21.94 9.36
N CYS A 98 3.48 20.69 9.36
CA CYS A 98 3.30 19.88 10.56
C CYS A 98 4.61 19.66 11.33
N ILE A 99 5.72 19.38 10.64
CA ILE A 99 7.04 19.22 11.27
C ILE A 99 7.48 20.52 11.97
N LYS A 100 7.30 21.67 11.32
CA LYS A 100 7.75 22.97 11.83
C LYS A 100 6.87 23.49 12.97
N VAL A 101 5.57 23.21 12.92
CA VAL A 101 4.56 23.78 13.81
C VAL A 101 4.09 22.78 14.87
N GLY A 102 4.57 21.53 14.83
CA GLY A 102 4.09 20.44 15.69
C GLY A 102 4.09 20.77 17.19
N PHE A 103 5.07 21.50 17.70
CA PHE A 103 5.10 21.91 19.11
C PHE A 103 3.96 22.89 19.47
N ILE A 104 3.59 23.79 18.56
CA ILE A 104 2.47 24.72 18.73
C ILE A 104 1.15 23.95 18.68
N LEU A 105 1.00 23.00 17.74
CA LEU A 105 -0.19 22.15 17.66
C LEU A 105 -0.36 21.30 18.92
N THR A 106 0.72 20.74 19.45
CA THR A 106 0.71 20.01 20.73
C THR A 106 0.27 20.91 21.88
N GLY A 107 0.73 22.16 21.92
CA GLY A 107 0.34 23.11 22.96
C GLY A 107 -1.13 23.54 22.89
N LEU A 108 -1.66 23.75 21.68
CA LEU A 108 -3.03 24.24 21.47
C LEU A 108 -4.09 23.13 21.48
N TYR A 109 -3.75 21.96 20.95
CA TYR A 109 -4.72 20.89 20.71
C TYR A 109 -4.42 19.62 21.51
N GLY A 110 -3.24 19.46 22.11
CA GLY A 110 -2.84 18.24 22.81
C GLY A 110 -1.99 17.31 21.96
N SER A 111 -1.30 16.35 22.58
CA SER A 111 -0.31 15.47 21.92
C SER A 111 -0.90 14.46 20.92
N ASP A 112 -2.22 14.32 20.87
CA ASP A 112 -2.95 13.44 19.96
C ASP A 112 -3.38 14.13 18.65
N TRP A 113 -2.99 15.39 18.44
CA TRP A 113 -3.42 16.18 17.28
C TRP A 113 -3.11 15.50 15.94
N GLU A 114 -1.95 14.84 15.82
CA GLU A 114 -1.53 14.18 14.58
C GLU A 114 -2.49 13.03 14.22
N LYS A 115 -2.95 12.29 15.24
CA LYS A 115 -3.94 11.22 15.09
C LYS A 115 -5.31 11.78 14.68
N ARG A 116 -5.72 12.91 15.25
CA ARG A 116 -7.01 13.56 14.90
C ARG A 116 -6.99 14.26 13.54
N LEU A 117 -5.83 14.64 13.04
CA LEU A 117 -5.68 15.30 11.75
C LEU A 117 -5.84 14.33 10.57
N GLU A 118 -5.54 13.04 10.77
CA GLU A 118 -5.69 11.94 9.80
C GLU A 118 -5.08 12.25 8.41
N LEU A 119 -3.99 13.03 8.39
CA LEU A 119 -3.44 13.58 7.15
C LEU A 119 -2.87 12.48 6.22
N GLN A 120 -2.21 11.49 6.81
CA GLN A 120 -1.62 10.38 6.07
C GLN A 120 -2.71 9.47 5.49
N GLU A 121 -3.76 9.17 6.25
CA GLU A 121 -4.90 8.40 5.77
C GLU A 121 -5.63 9.12 4.63
N LEU A 122 -5.84 10.43 4.77
CA LEU A 122 -6.44 11.25 3.73
C LEU A 122 -5.59 11.22 2.45
N GLN A 123 -4.28 11.47 2.56
CA GLN A 123 -3.37 11.44 1.41
C GLN A 123 -3.37 10.07 0.72
N ALA A 124 -3.29 8.98 1.48
CA ALA A 124 -3.32 7.62 0.95
C ALA A 124 -4.64 7.32 0.22
N ASN A 125 -5.78 7.68 0.81
CA ASN A 125 -7.09 7.51 0.18
C ASN A 125 -7.22 8.27 -1.14
N LEU A 126 -6.66 9.49 -1.22
CA LEU A 126 -6.65 10.30 -2.44
C LEU A 126 -5.75 9.70 -3.52
N VAL A 127 -4.56 9.22 -3.16
CA VAL A 127 -3.67 8.48 -4.07
C VAL A 127 -4.38 7.25 -4.63
N HIS A 128 -5.11 6.51 -3.80
CA HIS A 128 -5.91 5.36 -4.23
C HIS A 128 -7.00 5.79 -5.23
N LEU A 129 -7.81 6.80 -4.90
CA LEU A 129 -8.87 7.31 -5.77
C LEU A 129 -8.33 7.81 -7.12
N CYS A 130 -7.24 8.58 -7.14
CA CYS A 130 -6.57 9.01 -8.38
C CYS A 130 -6.09 7.83 -9.22
N SER A 131 -5.62 6.76 -8.59
CA SER A 131 -5.12 5.58 -9.29
C SER A 131 -6.26 4.74 -9.85
N LEU A 132 -7.34 4.58 -9.07
CA LEU A 132 -8.56 3.88 -9.46
C LEU A 132 -9.32 4.60 -10.57
N GLY A 133 -9.47 5.92 -10.49
CA GLY A 133 -10.13 6.73 -11.53
C GLY A 133 -9.40 6.63 -12.87
N ARG A 134 -8.06 6.74 -12.87
CA ARG A 134 -7.26 6.51 -14.09
C ARG A 134 -7.34 5.08 -14.60
N HIS A 135 -7.44 4.10 -13.71
CA HIS A 135 -7.60 2.69 -14.10
C HIS A 135 -8.97 2.43 -14.73
N TYR A 136 -10.04 2.92 -14.09
CA TYR A 136 -11.41 2.87 -14.60
C TYR A 136 -11.52 3.52 -15.98
N ARG A 137 -10.96 4.72 -16.15
CA ARG A 137 -10.98 5.43 -17.43
C ARG A 137 -10.37 4.60 -18.56
N ARG A 138 -9.16 4.05 -18.33
CA ARG A 138 -8.50 3.22 -19.35
C ARG A 138 -9.31 1.97 -19.68
N ALA A 139 -9.80 1.27 -18.65
CA ALA A 139 -10.62 0.08 -18.84
C ALA A 139 -11.91 0.40 -19.61
N TYR A 140 -12.59 1.50 -19.26
CA TYR A 140 -13.81 1.94 -19.92
C TYR A 140 -13.54 2.36 -21.37
N GLN A 141 -12.45 3.10 -21.62
CA GLN A 141 -12.04 3.49 -22.97
C GLN A 141 -11.76 2.28 -23.86
N GLU A 142 -11.04 1.28 -23.35
CA GLU A 142 -10.75 0.04 -24.07
C GLU A 142 -12.02 -0.76 -24.39
N LEU A 143 -13.01 -0.75 -23.49
CA LEU A 143 -14.21 -1.56 -23.61
C LEU A 143 -15.36 -0.88 -24.36
N PHE A 144 -15.49 0.45 -24.31
CA PHE A 144 -16.72 1.15 -24.72
C PHE A 144 -16.52 2.41 -25.60
N LEU A 145 -15.30 2.95 -25.74
CA LEU A 145 -15.06 4.13 -26.60
C LEU A 145 -14.42 3.72 -27.94
N LEU A 146 -15.04 4.17 -29.04
CA LEU A 146 -14.57 3.95 -30.41
C LEU A 146 -13.34 4.81 -30.71
N ASN A 147 -12.22 4.15 -31.04
CA ASN A 147 -11.00 4.78 -31.58
C ASN A 147 -11.17 5.07 -33.09
N ASP A 148 -12.24 5.74 -33.50
CA ASP A 148 -12.47 6.00 -34.93
C ASP A 148 -12.11 7.45 -35.26
N GLY A 149 -10.97 7.63 -35.92
CA GLY A 149 -10.52 8.91 -36.51
C GLY A 149 -11.36 9.33 -37.72
N LYS A 150 -12.67 9.10 -37.72
CA LYS A 150 -13.61 9.51 -38.78
C LYS A 150 -14.48 10.67 -38.29
N PRO A 151 -14.80 11.64 -39.18
CA PRO A 151 -15.52 12.84 -38.79
C PRO A 151 -16.95 12.51 -38.32
N ALA A 152 -17.42 13.29 -37.36
CA ALA A 152 -18.69 13.12 -36.69
C ALA A 152 -19.88 13.22 -37.67
N ASN A 153 -20.70 12.17 -37.71
CA ASN A 153 -22.11 12.28 -38.10
C ASN A 153 -22.93 12.58 -36.84
N ASN A 154 -24.16 13.09 -36.95
CA ASN A 154 -25.03 13.38 -35.79
C ASN A 154 -25.27 12.15 -34.87
N SER A 155 -25.14 10.93 -35.41
CA SER A 155 -25.17 9.68 -34.63
C SER A 155 -23.95 9.52 -33.71
N SER A 156 -22.81 10.08 -34.09
CA SER A 156 -21.56 10.05 -33.32
C SER A 156 -21.66 10.89 -32.06
N GLU A 157 -22.26 12.09 -32.12
CA GLU A 157 -22.42 12.98 -30.96
C GLU A 157 -23.38 12.39 -29.92
N LEU A 158 -24.51 11.82 -30.35
CA LEU A 158 -25.46 11.12 -29.47
C LEU A 158 -24.79 9.91 -28.78
N ASN A 159 -23.99 9.14 -29.50
CA ASN A 159 -23.24 8.01 -28.94
C ASN A 159 -22.16 8.47 -27.94
N VAL A 160 -21.50 9.61 -28.18
CA VAL A 160 -20.51 10.19 -27.25
C VAL A 160 -21.19 10.67 -25.96
N GLN A 161 -22.35 11.33 -26.07
CA GLN A 161 -23.12 11.75 -24.90
C GLN A 161 -23.61 10.55 -24.08
N GLN A 162 -24.16 9.52 -24.74
CA GLN A 162 -24.59 8.28 -24.08
C GLN A 162 -23.41 7.55 -23.42
N ALA A 163 -22.26 7.48 -24.10
CA ALA A 163 -21.05 6.87 -23.53
C ALA A 163 -20.56 7.62 -22.28
N SER A 164 -20.76 8.95 -22.19
CA SER A 164 -20.47 9.72 -20.98
C SER A 164 -21.42 9.37 -19.82
N GLU A 165 -22.72 9.25 -20.08
CA GLU A 165 -23.70 8.92 -19.03
C GLU A 165 -23.44 7.53 -18.42
N TYR A 166 -23.08 6.53 -19.25
CA TYR A 166 -22.68 5.21 -18.77
C TYR A 166 -21.35 5.22 -18.03
N TYR A 167 -20.41 6.08 -18.44
CA TYR A 167 -19.13 6.27 -17.76
C TYR A 167 -19.35 6.80 -16.34
N ASP A 168 -20.17 7.84 -16.20
CA ASP A 168 -20.51 8.46 -14.92
C ASP A 168 -21.30 7.48 -14.04
N PHE A 169 -22.24 6.72 -14.62
CA PHE A 169 -23.00 5.70 -13.91
C PHE A 169 -22.08 4.65 -13.27
N GLY A 170 -21.14 4.10 -14.03
CA GLY A 170 -20.21 3.10 -13.53
C GLY A 170 -19.32 3.64 -12.42
N TRP A 171 -18.76 4.85 -12.59
CA TRP A 171 -17.93 5.44 -11.53
C TRP A 171 -18.73 5.70 -10.26
N LEU A 172 -19.95 6.20 -10.39
CA LEU A 172 -20.80 6.51 -9.25
C LEU A 172 -21.28 5.25 -8.51
N LEU A 173 -21.65 4.19 -9.25
CA LEU A 173 -21.97 2.89 -8.70
C LEU A 173 -20.79 2.33 -7.88
N PHE A 174 -19.56 2.45 -8.42
CA PHE A 174 -18.35 2.09 -7.70
C PHE A 174 -18.14 2.92 -6.42
N LEU A 175 -18.34 4.24 -6.48
CA LEU A 175 -18.19 5.09 -5.30
C LEU A 175 -19.18 4.75 -4.18
N VAL A 176 -20.44 4.47 -4.53
CA VAL A 176 -21.45 4.04 -3.54
C VAL A 176 -21.08 2.68 -2.96
N LEU A 177 -20.69 1.71 -3.79
CA LEU A 177 -20.23 0.39 -3.35
C LEU A 177 -19.05 0.50 -2.36
N ARG A 178 -18.04 1.29 -2.74
CA ARG A 178 -16.84 1.56 -1.93
C ARG A 178 -17.16 2.29 -0.62
N ASN A 179 -18.23 3.08 -0.56
CA ASN A 179 -18.66 3.77 0.65
C ASN A 179 -19.44 2.87 1.61
N GLN A 180 -20.12 1.85 1.09
CA GLN A 180 -20.84 0.85 1.90
C GLN A 180 -19.92 -0.24 2.46
N ALA A 181 -18.73 -0.42 1.88
CA ALA A 181 -17.75 -1.37 2.40
C ALA A 181 -17.31 -0.97 3.83
N SER A 182 -17.61 -1.84 4.80
CA SER A 182 -17.42 -1.63 6.25
C SER A 182 -15.96 -1.49 6.73
N SER A 183 -14.97 -1.46 5.84
CA SER A 183 -13.56 -1.38 6.24
C SER A 183 -13.17 0.06 6.63
N ALA A 184 -12.60 0.22 7.82
CA ALA A 184 -12.00 1.47 8.30
C ALA A 184 -10.92 2.01 7.35
N VAL A 185 -10.22 1.12 6.62
CA VAL A 185 -9.21 1.47 5.60
C VAL A 185 -9.60 0.86 4.26
N LYS A 186 -9.85 1.73 3.28
CA LYS A 186 -10.14 1.32 1.90
C LYS A 186 -8.86 0.92 1.18
N ASN A 187 -8.54 -0.37 1.19
CA ASN A 187 -7.39 -0.94 0.49
C ASN A 187 -7.56 -0.81 -1.05
N LEU A 188 -6.47 -0.47 -1.73
CA LEU A 188 -6.40 -0.39 -3.19
C LEU A 188 -6.78 -1.71 -3.87
N LEU A 189 -6.38 -2.87 -3.33
CA LEU A 189 -6.71 -4.17 -3.92
C LEU A 189 -8.21 -4.44 -3.90
N THR A 190 -8.84 -4.33 -2.72
CA THR A 190 -10.28 -4.53 -2.55
C THR A 190 -11.07 -3.54 -3.42
N SER A 191 -10.66 -2.26 -3.42
CA SER A 191 -11.29 -1.24 -4.27
C SER A 191 -11.12 -1.56 -5.77
N THR A 192 -10.00 -2.17 -6.18
CA THR A 192 -9.81 -2.59 -7.58
C THR A 192 -10.75 -3.75 -7.92
N THR A 193 -10.88 -4.75 -7.05
CA THR A 193 -11.82 -5.85 -7.26
C THR A 193 -13.28 -5.37 -7.31
N GLU A 194 -13.67 -4.44 -6.45
CA GLU A 194 -14.99 -3.76 -6.48
C GLU A 194 -15.20 -2.96 -7.78
N LEU A 195 -14.16 -2.29 -8.28
CA LEU A 195 -14.24 -1.61 -9.56
C LEU A 195 -14.39 -2.60 -10.72
N VAL A 196 -13.71 -3.75 -10.67
CA VAL A 196 -13.84 -4.81 -11.69
C VAL A 196 -15.23 -5.46 -11.64
N SER A 197 -15.85 -5.61 -10.47
CA SER A 197 -17.24 -6.09 -10.40
C SER A 197 -18.22 -5.11 -11.04
N VAL A 198 -18.00 -3.80 -10.89
CA VAL A 198 -18.78 -2.79 -11.60
C VAL A 198 -18.54 -2.87 -13.12
N LEU A 199 -17.30 -3.04 -13.57
CA LEU A 199 -17.02 -3.26 -15.00
C LEU A 199 -17.75 -4.50 -15.54
N ALA A 200 -17.87 -5.58 -14.77
CA ALA A 200 -18.64 -6.76 -15.16
C ALA A 200 -20.13 -6.42 -15.39
N VAL A 201 -20.74 -5.64 -14.49
CA VAL A 201 -22.12 -5.14 -14.63
C VAL A 201 -22.26 -4.29 -15.90
N LEU A 202 -21.32 -3.39 -16.17
CA LEU A 202 -21.34 -2.56 -17.38
C LEU A 202 -21.21 -3.42 -18.65
N ILE A 203 -20.31 -4.40 -18.67
CA ILE A 203 -20.12 -5.33 -19.79
C ILE A 203 -21.42 -6.08 -20.11
N ILE A 204 -22.18 -6.49 -19.09
CA ILE A 204 -23.43 -7.21 -19.25
C ILE A 204 -24.55 -6.28 -19.73
N HIS A 205 -24.67 -5.08 -19.16
CA HIS A 205 -25.87 -4.26 -19.31
C HIS A 205 -25.77 -3.08 -20.29
N ILE A 206 -24.58 -2.60 -20.66
CA ILE A 206 -24.44 -1.54 -21.67
C ILE A 206 -24.86 -2.09 -23.05
N PRO A 207 -25.64 -1.36 -23.86
CA PRO A 207 -26.06 -1.83 -25.18
C PRO A 207 -24.90 -2.25 -26.09
N VAL A 208 -25.08 -3.32 -26.86
CA VAL A 208 -24.03 -3.90 -27.75
C VAL A 208 -23.45 -2.88 -28.74
N ARG A 209 -24.28 -1.93 -29.23
CA ARG A 209 -23.85 -0.86 -30.15
C ARG A 209 -22.78 0.08 -29.58
N LEU A 210 -22.60 0.11 -28.26
CA LEU A 210 -21.61 0.94 -27.54
C LEU A 210 -20.44 0.10 -27.02
N ARG A 211 -20.37 -1.19 -27.33
CA ARG A 211 -19.26 -2.07 -26.93
C ARG A 211 -18.22 -2.08 -28.04
N ASN A 212 -16.95 -1.89 -27.68
CA ASN A 212 -15.81 -1.99 -28.58
C ASN A 212 -15.17 -3.39 -28.56
N PHE A 213 -15.94 -4.40 -28.17
CA PHE A 213 -15.49 -5.79 -28.09
C PHE A 213 -16.60 -6.73 -28.56
N SER A 214 -16.20 -7.89 -29.06
CA SER A 214 -17.07 -9.06 -29.17
C SER A 214 -16.93 -9.92 -27.93
N ILE A 215 -18.01 -10.52 -27.45
CA ILE A 215 -17.95 -11.45 -26.30
C ILE A 215 -17.09 -12.67 -26.63
N GLU A 216 -17.06 -13.09 -27.89
CA GLU A 216 -16.25 -14.22 -28.35
C GLU A 216 -14.76 -13.87 -28.53
N ASP A 217 -14.40 -12.59 -28.41
CA ASP A 217 -13.02 -12.13 -28.58
C ASP A 217 -12.14 -12.65 -27.43
N SER A 218 -11.34 -13.68 -27.76
CA SER A 218 -10.38 -14.29 -26.83
C SER A 218 -9.33 -13.32 -26.28
N SER A 219 -9.10 -12.18 -26.93
CA SER A 219 -8.17 -11.16 -26.44
C SER A 219 -8.74 -10.36 -25.26
N CYS A 220 -10.07 -10.18 -25.23
CA CYS A 220 -10.78 -9.54 -24.13
C CYS A 220 -11.24 -10.55 -23.07
N PHE A 221 -11.65 -11.75 -23.51
CA PHE A 221 -12.19 -12.81 -22.65
C PHE A 221 -11.56 -14.17 -22.94
N ALA A 222 -10.41 -14.41 -22.31
CA ALA A 222 -9.59 -15.58 -22.59
C ALA A 222 -10.14 -16.90 -22.00
N LYS A 223 -10.98 -16.85 -20.95
CA LYS A 223 -11.43 -18.04 -20.23
C LYS A 223 -12.81 -18.48 -20.70
N LYS A 224 -12.93 -19.77 -21.01
CA LYS A 224 -14.17 -20.42 -21.47
C LYS A 224 -14.54 -21.55 -20.51
N SER A 225 -15.83 -21.82 -20.39
CA SER A 225 -16.45 -22.97 -19.74
C SER A 225 -17.23 -23.79 -20.78
N ASP A 226 -17.81 -24.91 -20.33
CA ASP A 226 -18.62 -25.78 -21.19
C ASP A 226 -19.87 -25.07 -21.76
N LYS A 227 -20.29 -23.96 -21.14
CA LYS A 227 -21.50 -23.18 -21.51
C LYS A 227 -21.20 -21.89 -22.25
N GLY A 228 -19.93 -21.53 -22.46
CA GLY A 228 -19.54 -20.30 -23.15
C GLY A 228 -18.35 -19.60 -22.51
N VAL A 229 -18.33 -18.27 -22.57
CA VAL A 229 -17.29 -17.43 -21.99
C VAL A 229 -17.55 -17.28 -20.49
N ASN A 230 -16.58 -17.68 -19.67
CA ASN A 230 -16.63 -17.43 -18.23
C ASN A 230 -16.11 -16.00 -17.99
N LEU A 231 -17.06 -15.07 -17.80
CA LEU A 231 -16.75 -13.64 -17.65
C LEU A 231 -15.93 -13.38 -16.37
N ILE A 232 -16.26 -14.03 -15.25
CA ILE A 232 -15.58 -13.84 -13.97
C ILE A 232 -14.10 -14.26 -14.11
N ALA A 233 -13.84 -15.48 -14.58
CA ALA A 233 -12.49 -15.99 -14.76
C ALA A 233 -11.70 -15.15 -15.79
N SER A 234 -12.35 -14.70 -16.86
CA SER A 234 -11.74 -13.83 -17.87
C SER A 234 -11.30 -12.48 -17.30
N LEU A 235 -12.17 -11.83 -16.51
CA LEU A 235 -11.83 -10.58 -15.83
C LEU A 235 -10.76 -10.79 -14.75
N CYS A 236 -10.78 -11.92 -14.04
CA CYS A 236 -9.74 -12.27 -13.09
C CYS A 236 -8.37 -12.43 -13.75
N GLU A 237 -8.30 -13.02 -14.94
CA GLU A 237 -7.05 -13.09 -15.71
C GLU A 237 -6.61 -11.71 -16.18
N ARG A 238 -7.53 -10.91 -16.76
CA ARG A 238 -7.21 -9.58 -17.31
C ARG A 238 -6.75 -8.58 -16.25
N TYR A 239 -7.42 -8.55 -15.10
CA TYR A 239 -7.16 -7.59 -14.02
C TYR A 239 -6.35 -8.19 -12.86
N LEU A 240 -5.92 -9.45 -12.98
CA LEU A 240 -5.13 -10.19 -11.99
C LEU A 240 -5.81 -10.25 -10.61
N THR A 241 -7.15 -10.30 -10.55
CA THR A 241 -7.93 -10.43 -9.30
C THR A 241 -8.09 -11.89 -8.87
N SER A 242 -8.87 -12.16 -7.80
CA SER A 242 -9.25 -13.51 -7.37
C SER A 242 -10.69 -13.78 -7.77
N GLU A 243 -10.99 -15.00 -8.23
CA GLU A 243 -12.36 -15.38 -8.59
C GLU A 243 -13.30 -15.32 -7.38
N ASP A 244 -12.84 -15.79 -6.21
CA ASP A 244 -13.60 -15.74 -4.96
C ASP A 244 -13.89 -14.29 -4.51
N GLU A 245 -12.88 -13.42 -4.52
CA GLU A 245 -13.05 -12.01 -4.13
C GLU A 245 -13.90 -11.24 -5.16
N LEU A 246 -13.74 -11.51 -6.46
CA LEU A 246 -14.54 -10.89 -7.50
C LEU A 246 -16.00 -11.34 -7.40
N SER A 247 -16.26 -12.62 -7.12
CA SER A 247 -17.61 -13.15 -6.92
C SER A 247 -18.29 -12.51 -5.71
N LYS A 248 -17.58 -12.36 -4.59
CA LYS A 248 -18.06 -11.63 -3.40
C LYS A 248 -18.35 -10.16 -3.70
N ALA A 249 -17.46 -9.47 -4.42
CA ALA A 249 -17.64 -8.08 -4.81
C ALA A 249 -18.84 -7.91 -5.76
N LEU A 250 -19.02 -8.83 -6.71
CA LEU A 250 -20.15 -8.83 -7.63
C LEU A 250 -21.47 -9.07 -6.89
N GLN A 251 -21.50 -10.00 -5.93
CA GLN A 251 -22.68 -10.20 -5.08
C GLN A 251 -23.06 -8.93 -4.31
N LYS A 252 -22.09 -8.23 -3.71
CA LYS A 252 -22.34 -6.94 -3.05
C LYS A 252 -22.86 -5.89 -4.02
N THR A 253 -22.29 -5.82 -5.23
CA THR A 253 -22.73 -4.92 -6.29
C THR A 253 -24.19 -5.20 -6.68
N ASN A 254 -24.57 -6.47 -6.82
CA ASN A 254 -25.93 -6.87 -7.16
C ASN A 254 -26.93 -6.56 -6.03
N ILE A 255 -26.54 -6.75 -4.78
CA ILE A 255 -27.34 -6.35 -3.60
C ILE A 255 -27.57 -4.84 -3.61
N LEU A 256 -26.53 -4.04 -3.87
CA LEU A 256 -26.62 -2.59 -3.99
C LEU A 256 -27.61 -2.18 -5.09
N ILE A 257 -27.51 -2.78 -6.28
CA ILE A 257 -28.43 -2.51 -7.40
C ILE A 257 -29.87 -2.88 -7.02
N LYS A 258 -30.08 -4.00 -6.31
CA LYS A 258 -31.40 -4.40 -5.84
C LYS A 258 -31.97 -3.45 -4.78
N ASP A 259 -31.17 -3.08 -3.80
CA ASP A 259 -31.66 -2.40 -2.60
C ASP A 259 -31.72 -0.88 -2.78
N ILE A 260 -30.79 -0.28 -3.53
CA ILE A 260 -30.74 1.18 -3.76
C ILE A 260 -31.48 1.54 -5.04
N LEU A 261 -31.16 0.87 -6.16
CA LEU A 261 -31.80 1.17 -7.46
C LEU A 261 -33.17 0.51 -7.62
N LYS A 262 -33.58 -0.33 -6.66
CA LYS A 262 -34.87 -1.05 -6.65
C LYS A 262 -35.10 -1.91 -7.90
N LYS A 263 -34.01 -2.40 -8.52
CA LYS A 263 -34.07 -3.23 -9.72
C LYS A 263 -34.17 -4.70 -9.33
N LYS A 264 -35.09 -5.41 -9.96
CA LYS A 264 -35.31 -6.84 -9.68
C LYS A 264 -34.43 -7.69 -10.60
N PRO A 265 -33.72 -8.70 -10.06
CA PRO A 265 -33.04 -9.70 -10.87
C PRO A 265 -34.03 -10.39 -11.82
N CYS A 266 -33.59 -10.74 -13.03
CA CYS A 266 -34.36 -11.57 -13.95
C CYS A 266 -34.61 -12.94 -13.30
N SER A 267 -35.87 -13.40 -13.31
CA SER A 267 -36.26 -14.74 -12.85
C SER A 267 -35.96 -15.82 -13.88
N ASP A 268 -35.90 -15.48 -15.17
CA ASP A 268 -35.44 -16.35 -16.25
C ASP A 268 -34.25 -15.69 -16.95
N VAL A 269 -33.10 -16.35 -16.88
CA VAL A 269 -31.86 -15.87 -17.49
C VAL A 269 -31.94 -15.90 -19.01
N SER A 270 -32.72 -16.82 -19.56
CA SER A 270 -32.88 -17.04 -21.01
C SER A 270 -33.57 -15.85 -21.70
N GLU A 271 -34.49 -15.17 -21.01
CA GLU A 271 -35.12 -13.94 -21.52
C GLU A 271 -34.15 -12.76 -21.58
N CYS A 272 -33.16 -12.73 -20.69
CA CYS A 272 -32.22 -11.62 -20.53
C CYS A 272 -30.92 -11.83 -21.34
N GLN A 273 -30.63 -13.06 -21.81
CA GLN A 273 -29.48 -13.43 -22.64
C GLN A 273 -29.75 -13.37 -24.16
N GLN A 274 -30.50 -12.38 -24.63
CA GLN A 274 -30.74 -12.24 -26.07
C GLN A 274 -29.51 -11.65 -26.80
N GLY A 275 -29.27 -12.10 -28.04
CA GLY A 275 -28.22 -11.57 -28.90
C GLY A 275 -26.80 -11.94 -28.44
N SER A 276 -25.90 -10.95 -28.36
CA SER A 276 -24.47 -11.16 -28.08
C SER A 276 -24.18 -11.78 -26.69
N LEU A 277 -25.12 -11.68 -25.74
CA LEU A 277 -24.96 -12.21 -24.37
C LEU A 277 -25.19 -13.72 -24.25
N SER A 278 -25.71 -14.39 -25.28
CA SER A 278 -25.94 -15.85 -25.27
C SER A 278 -24.65 -16.66 -25.18
N PHE A 279 -23.52 -16.06 -25.56
CA PHE A 279 -22.20 -16.67 -25.49
C PHE A 279 -21.55 -16.58 -24.10
N ILE A 280 -22.15 -15.85 -23.15
CA ILE A 280 -21.65 -15.76 -21.78
C ILE A 280 -22.24 -16.88 -20.94
N ASP A 281 -21.37 -17.57 -20.19
CA ASP A 281 -21.82 -18.48 -19.14
C ASP A 281 -22.51 -17.69 -18.02
N PRO A 282 -23.81 -17.90 -17.75
CA PRO A 282 -24.54 -17.14 -16.74
C PRO A 282 -24.13 -17.48 -15.30
N GLU A 283 -23.31 -18.51 -15.09
CA GLU A 283 -22.91 -18.95 -13.76
C GLU A 283 -22.25 -17.82 -12.94
N GLY A 284 -22.80 -17.56 -11.74
CA GLY A 284 -22.32 -16.50 -10.85
C GLY A 284 -22.70 -15.07 -11.27
N LEU A 285 -23.39 -14.87 -12.39
CA LEU A 285 -23.83 -13.57 -12.89
C LEU A 285 -25.30 -13.28 -12.52
N THR A 286 -25.64 -12.00 -12.42
CA THR A 286 -27.02 -11.56 -12.20
C THR A 286 -27.40 -10.60 -13.31
N PHE A 287 -28.55 -10.85 -13.93
CA PHE A 287 -29.08 -10.02 -15.01
C PHE A 287 -30.26 -9.18 -14.51
N PHE A 288 -30.31 -7.93 -14.92
CA PHE A 288 -31.41 -7.00 -14.68
C PHE A 288 -32.00 -6.57 -16.03
N LYS A 289 -33.29 -6.86 -16.25
CA LYS A 289 -34.01 -6.52 -17.48
C LYS A 289 -34.15 -4.99 -17.60
N ASN A 290 -33.87 -4.45 -18.78
CA ASN A 290 -34.00 -3.01 -19.11
C ASN A 290 -33.27 -2.08 -18.13
N PHE A 291 -32.18 -2.55 -17.52
CA PHE A 291 -31.51 -1.84 -16.42
C PHE A 291 -30.87 -0.52 -16.87
N LEU A 292 -30.18 -0.53 -18.01
CA LEU A 292 -29.40 0.58 -18.54
C LEU A 292 -29.99 1.17 -19.85
N GLU A 293 -31.31 1.04 -20.04
CA GLU A 293 -32.04 1.78 -21.09
C GLU A 293 -32.16 3.27 -20.73
N GLU A 294 -32.32 4.16 -21.71
CA GLU A 294 -32.19 5.63 -21.56
C GLU A 294 -33.01 6.22 -20.38
N ASP A 295 -34.30 5.87 -20.26
CA ASP A 295 -35.14 6.37 -19.17
C ASP A 295 -34.75 5.79 -17.80
N SER A 296 -34.34 4.52 -17.77
CA SER A 296 -33.90 3.82 -16.56
C SER A 296 -32.54 4.31 -16.08
N LEU A 297 -31.63 4.65 -17.01
CA LEU A 297 -30.28 5.15 -16.74
C LEU A 297 -30.34 6.48 -16.00
N LYS A 298 -31.10 7.46 -16.52
CA LYS A 298 -31.23 8.79 -15.89
C LYS A 298 -31.81 8.70 -14.48
N SER A 299 -32.86 7.90 -14.30
CA SER A 299 -33.44 7.65 -12.98
C SER A 299 -32.44 7.00 -12.02
N SER A 300 -31.68 6.02 -12.50
CA SER A 300 -30.68 5.31 -11.69
C SER A 300 -29.51 6.21 -11.30
N LEU A 301 -29.03 7.06 -12.21
CA LEU A 301 -28.02 8.10 -11.95
C LEU A 301 -28.47 9.04 -10.83
N GLN A 302 -29.68 9.59 -10.92
CA GLN A 302 -30.21 10.49 -9.88
C GLN A 302 -30.29 9.83 -8.50
N VAL A 303 -30.69 8.56 -8.44
CA VAL A 303 -30.76 7.80 -7.18
C VAL A 303 -29.35 7.58 -6.62
N LEU A 304 -28.39 7.17 -7.44
CA LEU A 304 -27.00 6.97 -7.01
C LEU A 304 -26.34 8.30 -6.58
N GLU A 305 -26.63 9.41 -7.26
CA GLU A 305 -26.09 10.73 -6.91
C GLU A 305 -26.60 11.15 -5.54
N LYS A 306 -27.90 10.99 -5.31
CA LYS A 306 -28.52 11.28 -4.02
C LYS A 306 -27.92 10.42 -2.91
N GLU A 307 -27.78 9.11 -3.14
CA GLU A 307 -27.19 8.18 -2.17
C GLU A 307 -25.73 8.53 -1.88
N TYR A 308 -24.95 8.87 -2.91
CA TYR A 308 -23.56 9.28 -2.77
C TYR A 308 -23.42 10.58 -1.96
N VAL A 309 -24.23 11.60 -2.25
CA VAL A 309 -24.24 12.88 -1.53
C VAL A 309 -24.67 12.69 -0.08
N ASN A 310 -25.71 11.89 0.18
CA ASN A 310 -26.13 11.54 1.54
C ASN A 310 -25.01 10.82 2.32
N GLY A 311 -24.26 9.94 1.66
CA GLY A 311 -23.08 9.28 2.24
C GLY A 311 -21.91 10.24 2.51
N LEU A 312 -21.71 11.25 1.66
CA LEU A 312 -20.67 12.27 1.82
C LEU A 312 -20.90 13.18 3.03
N ASP A 313 -22.16 13.51 3.34
CA ASP A 313 -22.55 14.43 4.44
C ASP A 313 -22.17 13.89 5.84
N THR A 314 -21.62 12.66 5.91
CA THR A 314 -21.17 12.05 7.17
C THR A 314 -19.64 12.03 7.38
N LYS A 315 -18.79 12.15 6.33
CA LYS A 315 -17.30 12.07 6.44
C LYS A 315 -16.48 12.73 5.30
N GLY A 316 -17.08 13.36 4.27
CA GLY A 316 -16.39 13.70 3.01
C GLY A 316 -15.58 15.02 3.00
N GLU A 317 -14.26 14.93 2.85
CA GLU A 317 -13.34 16.07 2.64
C GLU A 317 -13.32 16.62 1.21
N LEU A 318 -13.47 15.70 0.25
CA LEU A 318 -13.35 15.93 -1.19
C LEU A 318 -14.39 15.10 -1.94
N ASP A 319 -14.90 15.67 -3.03
CA ASP A 319 -15.90 15.06 -3.91
C ASP A 319 -15.22 14.06 -4.85
N ALA A 320 -15.34 12.76 -4.55
CA ALA A 320 -14.60 11.72 -5.26
C ALA A 320 -15.03 11.52 -6.72
N ARG A 321 -16.11 12.17 -7.16
CA ARG A 321 -16.50 12.22 -8.59
C ARG A 321 -15.43 12.89 -9.45
N MET A 322 -14.69 13.86 -8.89
CA MET A 322 -13.62 14.55 -9.60
C MET A 322 -12.49 13.63 -10.08
N PHE A 323 -12.28 12.47 -9.45
CA PHE A 323 -11.19 11.56 -9.82
C PHE A 323 -11.45 10.77 -11.11
N ALA A 324 -12.69 10.75 -11.61
CA ALA A 324 -13.01 10.15 -12.90
C ALA A 324 -12.56 11.04 -14.07
N ASN A 325 -12.54 12.37 -13.90
CA ASN A 325 -12.31 13.33 -14.99
C ASN A 325 -11.05 14.17 -14.72
N GLU A 326 -10.09 14.18 -15.65
CA GLU A 326 -8.81 14.90 -15.47
C GLU A 326 -8.94 16.41 -15.73
N GLU A 327 -10.08 16.84 -16.26
CA GLU A 327 -10.38 18.26 -16.53
C GLU A 327 -10.64 19.06 -15.25
N ASP A 328 -10.77 18.41 -14.09
CA ASP A 328 -10.89 19.12 -12.82
C ASP A 328 -9.53 19.73 -12.41
N SER A 329 -9.42 21.05 -12.60
CA SER A 329 -8.22 21.89 -12.40
C SER A 329 -7.52 21.74 -11.04
N LEU A 330 -8.21 21.15 -10.06
CA LEU A 330 -7.78 20.95 -8.68
C LEU A 330 -6.79 19.80 -8.49
N LEU A 331 -6.73 18.81 -9.39
CA LEU A 331 -5.89 17.61 -9.21
C LEU A 331 -4.40 17.87 -9.48
N GLY A 332 -4.09 18.74 -10.45
CA GLY A 332 -2.71 19.02 -10.88
C GLY A 332 -1.99 17.82 -11.54
N SER A 333 -0.96 18.08 -12.36
CA SER A 333 -0.24 17.05 -13.12
C SER A 333 0.88 16.34 -12.33
N GLY A 334 0.93 16.47 -11.00
CA GLY A 334 2.01 15.93 -10.16
C GLY A 334 1.65 14.64 -9.41
N SER A 335 2.65 13.87 -8.98
CA SER A 335 2.44 12.64 -8.20
C SER A 335 2.24 12.95 -6.71
N LEU A 336 1.10 12.53 -6.15
CA LEU A 336 0.81 12.57 -4.70
C LEU A 336 1.64 11.55 -3.88
N SER A 337 2.34 10.62 -4.55
CA SER A 337 3.08 9.50 -3.93
C SER A 337 4.47 9.89 -3.40
N GLY A 338 4.90 11.14 -3.57
CA GLY A 338 6.27 11.60 -3.23
C GLY A 338 6.53 11.90 -1.75
N GLY A 339 5.57 11.65 -0.86
CA GLY A 339 5.59 12.09 0.54
C GLY A 339 6.19 11.11 1.56
N ALA A 340 7.04 10.16 1.15
CA ALA A 340 7.86 9.44 2.12
C ALA A 340 8.97 10.38 2.60
N LEU A 341 9.05 10.59 3.92
CA LEU A 341 10.01 11.44 4.63
C LEU A 341 11.44 11.27 4.07
N LYS A 342 11.84 12.15 3.15
CA LYS A 342 13.26 12.45 2.92
C LYS A 342 13.62 13.52 3.92
N LEU A 343 14.33 13.15 4.99
CA LEU A 343 15.05 14.12 5.81
C LEU A 343 15.92 14.99 4.89
N PRO A 344 16.07 16.30 5.15
CA PRO A 344 16.80 17.18 4.26
C PRO A 344 18.31 16.95 4.41
N GLY A 345 18.84 15.97 3.67
CA GLY A 345 20.26 15.89 3.36
C GLY A 345 20.60 16.91 2.28
N THR A 346 21.42 17.89 2.62
CA THR A 346 21.87 18.97 1.74
C THR A 346 22.55 18.40 0.49
N LYS A 347 21.82 18.25 -0.63
CA LYS A 347 22.42 17.96 -1.93
C LYS A 347 23.14 19.20 -2.44
N ARG A 348 24.41 19.35 -2.09
CA ARG A 348 25.34 20.17 -2.87
C ARG A 348 25.68 19.39 -4.14
N LYS A 349 25.35 19.98 -5.29
CA LYS A 349 25.93 19.62 -6.58
C LYS A 349 27.45 19.74 -6.49
N TYR A 350 28.15 18.63 -6.68
CA TYR A 350 29.51 18.63 -7.20
C TYR A 350 29.56 17.50 -8.24
N ASP A 351 29.38 17.90 -9.50
CA ASP A 351 29.87 17.12 -10.63
C ASP A 351 31.36 17.42 -10.79
N ASP A 352 32.08 16.37 -11.18
CA ASP A 352 33.43 16.32 -11.72
C ASP A 352 34.65 16.54 -10.81
N VAL A 353 35.65 15.70 -11.14
CA VAL A 353 37.04 15.65 -10.66
C VAL A 353 37.25 14.88 -9.35
N MET A 354 37.46 13.56 -9.48
CA MET A 354 38.77 12.97 -9.15
C MET A 354 38.83 11.51 -9.59
N ALA A 355 39.72 11.26 -10.54
CA ALA A 355 40.11 9.95 -11.02
C ALA A 355 40.82 9.15 -9.92
N SER A 356 40.46 7.87 -9.78
CA SER A 356 41.24 6.91 -8.99
C SER A 356 42.54 6.53 -9.73
N PRO A 357 43.70 6.47 -9.06
CA PRO A 357 44.84 5.75 -9.58
C PRO A 357 44.74 4.25 -9.22
N THR A 358 44.80 3.43 -10.27
CA THR A 358 45.21 2.02 -10.30
C THR A 358 46.71 1.92 -9.89
N LYS A 359 47.36 0.84 -9.42
CA LYS A 359 47.30 -0.63 -9.65
C LYS A 359 48.44 -1.28 -8.82
N SER A 360 48.24 -2.51 -8.32
CA SER A 360 49.22 -3.64 -8.17
C SER A 360 48.67 -4.64 -7.13
N THR A 361 48.59 -5.98 -7.26
CA THR A 361 49.13 -6.99 -8.19
C THR A 361 48.40 -8.35 -7.97
N ALA A 362 48.06 -9.03 -9.07
CA ALA A 362 47.87 -10.48 -9.34
C ALA A 362 47.34 -11.50 -8.29
N SER A 363 46.16 -12.13 -8.55
CA SER A 363 46.04 -13.55 -9.00
C SER A 363 44.58 -14.08 -9.14
N ARG A 364 44.24 -14.56 -10.35
CA ARG A 364 43.24 -15.57 -10.84
C ARG A 364 42.03 -16.04 -9.97
N ALA A 365 40.81 -15.67 -10.41
CA ALA A 365 39.63 -16.54 -10.67
C ALA A 365 38.52 -15.74 -11.41
N PRO A 366 37.71 -16.33 -12.32
CA PRO A 366 36.79 -15.56 -13.17
C PRO A 366 35.36 -15.56 -12.62
N MET A 367 34.94 -14.48 -11.96
CA MET A 367 33.51 -14.21 -11.72
C MET A 367 33.26 -12.70 -11.82
N SER A 368 32.59 -12.29 -12.88
CA SER A 368 31.93 -10.99 -12.99
C SER A 368 30.62 -11.22 -13.73
N PRO A 369 29.47 -10.70 -13.26
CA PRO A 369 28.23 -10.74 -14.02
C PRO A 369 28.36 -9.87 -15.28
N PRO A 370 27.78 -10.24 -16.43
CA PRO A 370 27.87 -9.42 -17.63
C PRO A 370 27.14 -8.10 -17.43
N ARG A 371 27.82 -6.99 -17.69
CA ARG A 371 27.20 -5.68 -17.84
C ARG A 371 26.39 -5.70 -19.14
N PHE A 372 25.11 -5.39 -19.06
CA PHE A 372 24.23 -5.24 -20.22
C PHE A 372 24.72 -4.08 -21.10
N CYS A 373 25.17 -4.40 -22.31
CA CYS A 373 25.23 -3.46 -23.43
C CYS A 373 23.92 -3.59 -24.24
N PRO A 374 23.29 -2.49 -24.69
CA PRO A 374 22.22 -2.55 -25.66
C PRO A 374 22.83 -2.69 -27.07
N SER A 375 22.51 -3.76 -27.79
CA SER A 375 22.75 -3.83 -29.24
C SER A 375 21.43 -3.65 -29.99
N PRO A 376 21.41 -2.86 -31.09
CA PRO A 376 20.21 -2.57 -31.85
C PRO A 376 19.92 -3.63 -32.92
N ASN A 377 18.63 -3.75 -33.26
CA ASN A 377 18.05 -4.37 -34.45
C ASN A 377 18.00 -5.92 -34.54
N GLY A 378 16.79 -6.44 -34.32
CA GLY A 378 16.33 -7.74 -34.79
C GLY A 378 14.81 -7.83 -34.65
N ASN A 379 14.09 -7.64 -35.75
CA ASN A 379 12.63 -7.70 -35.85
C ASN A 379 12.05 -8.98 -35.22
N SER A 380 11.34 -8.84 -34.10
CA SER A 380 10.31 -9.78 -33.67
C SER A 380 9.23 -9.00 -32.92
N PHE A 381 8.23 -8.54 -33.66
CA PHE A 381 7.02 -7.93 -33.12
C PHE A 381 6.18 -9.01 -32.42
N CYS A 382 6.43 -9.22 -31.12
CA CYS A 382 5.41 -9.78 -30.23
C CYS A 382 4.60 -8.60 -29.66
N ASN A 383 3.45 -8.34 -30.28
CA ASN A 383 2.43 -7.42 -29.77
C ASN A 383 1.74 -8.02 -28.52
N SER A 384 2.46 -8.18 -27.41
CA SER A 384 1.84 -8.11 -26.09
C SER A 384 2.05 -6.68 -25.62
N LYS A 385 1.02 -5.83 -25.75
CA LYS A 385 1.02 -4.49 -25.16
C LYS A 385 1.30 -4.66 -23.66
N MET A 386 2.55 -4.45 -23.21
CA MET A 386 2.85 -4.39 -21.79
C MET A 386 1.96 -3.30 -21.21
N ALA A 387 1.05 -3.71 -20.31
CA ALA A 387 0.20 -2.77 -19.60
C ALA A 387 1.10 -1.69 -18.96
N PRO A 388 0.72 -0.39 -19.03
CA PRO A 388 1.51 0.66 -18.42
C PRO A 388 1.72 0.36 -16.93
N PHE A 389 2.93 0.65 -16.41
CA PHE A 389 3.28 0.48 -14.99
C PHE A 389 2.46 1.44 -14.12
N THR A 390 1.25 1.04 -13.75
CA THR A 390 0.36 1.82 -12.87
C THR A 390 0.42 1.29 -11.43
N PRO A 391 0.11 2.13 -10.41
CA PRO A 391 0.04 1.68 -9.03
C PRO A 391 -0.89 0.47 -8.83
N VAL A 392 -2.02 0.44 -9.55
CA VAL A 392 -2.98 -0.68 -9.58
C VAL A 392 -2.32 -1.93 -10.17
N SER A 393 -1.77 -1.85 -11.38
CA SER A 393 -1.12 -3.00 -12.06
C SER A 393 -0.03 -3.62 -11.20
N THR A 394 0.82 -2.80 -10.57
CA THR A 394 1.85 -3.31 -9.65
C THR A 394 1.23 -3.98 -8.42
N ALA A 395 0.22 -3.39 -7.78
CA ALA A 395 -0.43 -3.98 -6.60
C ALA A 395 -1.07 -5.33 -6.92
N MET A 396 -1.76 -5.41 -8.06
CA MET A 396 -2.41 -6.63 -8.52
C MET A 396 -1.39 -7.71 -8.90
N THR A 397 -0.25 -7.32 -9.49
CA THR A 397 0.84 -8.25 -9.83
C THR A 397 1.48 -8.86 -8.58
N THR A 398 1.82 -8.03 -7.59
CA THR A 398 2.43 -8.53 -6.34
C THR A 398 1.46 -9.39 -5.54
N ALA A 399 0.17 -9.06 -5.57
CA ALA A 399 -0.88 -9.85 -4.92
C ALA A 399 -1.17 -11.16 -5.64
N LYS A 400 -1.12 -11.20 -6.98
CA LYS A 400 -1.21 -12.44 -7.76
C LYS A 400 -0.08 -13.38 -7.37
N TRP A 401 1.17 -12.88 -7.31
CA TRP A 401 2.31 -13.67 -6.87
C TRP A 401 2.11 -14.25 -5.47
N LEU A 402 1.67 -13.45 -4.49
CA LEU A 402 1.41 -13.95 -3.14
C LEU A 402 0.39 -15.09 -3.15
N ARG A 403 -0.75 -14.90 -3.84
CA ARG A 403 -1.83 -15.90 -3.93
C ARG A 403 -1.43 -17.17 -4.68
N SER A 404 -0.60 -17.07 -5.72
CA SER A 404 -0.24 -18.23 -6.56
C SER A 404 1.01 -18.95 -6.10
N ALA A 405 2.03 -18.22 -5.63
CA ALA A 405 3.33 -18.78 -5.28
C ALA A 405 3.44 -19.14 -3.80
N ILE A 406 2.79 -18.39 -2.90
CA ILE A 406 3.01 -18.50 -1.45
C ILE A 406 1.80 -19.07 -0.72
N SER A 407 0.59 -18.52 -0.93
CA SER A 407 -0.62 -18.94 -0.23
C SER A 407 -0.92 -20.45 -0.33
N PRO A 408 -0.67 -21.17 -1.44
CA PRO A 408 -0.93 -22.61 -1.55
C PRO A 408 0.05 -23.50 -0.77
N LEU A 409 1.18 -22.94 -0.32
CA LEU A 409 2.22 -23.72 0.36
C LEU A 409 1.77 -24.18 1.75
N PRO A 410 2.33 -25.30 2.26
CA PRO A 410 2.07 -25.74 3.62
C PRO A 410 2.67 -24.78 4.65
N SER A 411 2.02 -24.64 5.80
CA SER A 411 2.51 -23.84 6.93
C SER A 411 3.51 -24.58 7.82
N LYS A 412 3.99 -25.75 7.37
CA LYS A 412 4.97 -26.58 8.06
C LYS A 412 6.20 -26.77 7.17
N PRO A 413 7.38 -27.04 7.74
CA PRO A 413 8.56 -27.43 6.98
C PRO A 413 8.25 -28.60 6.05
N SER A 414 8.82 -28.59 4.84
CA SER A 414 8.70 -29.71 3.91
C SER A 414 9.50 -30.93 4.41
N GLY A 415 9.25 -32.10 3.82
CA GLY A 415 10.06 -33.29 4.12
C GLY A 415 11.54 -33.11 3.77
N GLU A 416 11.86 -32.32 2.75
CA GLU A 416 13.25 -32.02 2.39
C GLU A 416 13.91 -31.11 3.44
N LEU A 417 13.18 -30.09 3.90
CA LEU A 417 13.67 -29.16 4.91
C LEU A 417 13.88 -29.87 6.26
N LEU A 418 12.96 -30.76 6.66
CA LEU A 418 13.11 -31.59 7.85
C LEU A 418 14.34 -32.51 7.79
N ARG A 419 14.69 -33.02 6.60
CA ARG A 419 15.92 -33.80 6.40
C ARG A 419 17.18 -32.96 6.63
N PHE A 420 17.18 -31.67 6.27
CA PHE A 420 18.29 -30.78 6.62
C PHE A 420 18.35 -30.51 8.12
N PHE A 421 17.20 -30.38 8.78
CA PHE A 421 17.14 -30.13 10.23
C PHE A 421 17.67 -31.31 11.05
N SER A 422 17.31 -32.53 10.68
CA SER A 422 17.77 -33.75 11.36
C SER A 422 19.21 -34.14 11.04
N ALA A 423 19.78 -33.62 9.94
CA ALA A 423 21.18 -33.82 9.57
C ALA A 423 22.17 -32.91 10.32
N CYS A 424 21.67 -31.97 11.12
CA CYS A 424 22.49 -31.16 12.03
C CYS A 424 22.98 -32.00 13.23
N ASP A 425 23.97 -31.49 13.96
CA ASP A 425 24.55 -32.17 15.14
C ASP A 425 23.48 -32.46 16.22
N LYS A 426 22.45 -31.62 16.27
CA LYS A 426 21.21 -31.82 17.02
C LYS A 426 20.05 -31.44 16.10
N ASP A 427 18.94 -32.15 16.22
CA ASP A 427 17.72 -31.78 15.50
C ASP A 427 17.25 -30.38 15.93
N VAL A 428 17.22 -29.45 14.96
CA VAL A 428 16.86 -28.04 15.16
C VAL A 428 15.39 -27.75 14.84
N THR A 429 14.57 -28.77 14.55
CA THR A 429 13.18 -28.59 14.11
C THR A 429 12.35 -27.77 15.10
N ASP A 430 12.39 -28.12 16.38
CA ASP A 430 11.61 -27.44 17.43
C ASP A 430 12.11 -26.01 17.67
N ASP A 431 13.43 -25.82 17.67
CA ASP A 431 14.07 -24.51 17.85
C ASP A 431 13.66 -23.54 16.74
N ILE A 432 13.74 -23.98 15.48
CA ILE A 432 13.37 -23.17 14.31
C ILE A 432 11.87 -22.87 14.31
N THR A 433 11.03 -23.87 14.61
CA THR A 433 9.57 -23.70 14.62
C THR A 433 9.12 -22.75 15.74
N CYS A 434 9.69 -22.91 16.94
CA CYS A 434 9.43 -22.05 18.09
C CYS A 434 9.86 -20.60 17.80
N ARG A 435 11.08 -20.41 17.28
CA ARG A 435 11.58 -19.09 16.88
C ARG A 435 10.68 -18.42 15.85
N ALA A 436 10.28 -19.15 14.80
CA ALA A 436 9.40 -18.60 13.77
C ALA A 436 8.05 -18.15 14.36
N ALA A 437 7.46 -18.96 15.25
CA ALA A 437 6.20 -18.63 15.91
C ALA A 437 6.29 -17.37 16.78
N ILE A 438 7.33 -17.25 17.62
CA ILE A 438 7.53 -16.10 18.53
C ILE A 438 7.79 -14.82 17.74
N ILE A 439 8.71 -14.85 16.78
CA ILE A 439 9.13 -13.64 16.04
C ILE A 439 7.99 -13.14 15.15
N LEU A 440 7.27 -14.02 14.46
CA LEU A 440 6.07 -13.63 13.72
C LEU A 440 4.96 -13.15 14.65
N GLY A 441 4.78 -13.77 15.82
CA GLY A 441 3.86 -13.29 16.84
C GLY A 441 4.17 -11.85 17.28
N ALA A 442 5.45 -11.54 17.54
CA ALA A 442 5.91 -10.21 17.91
C ALA A 442 5.66 -9.18 16.80
N ILE A 443 5.97 -9.53 15.55
CA ILE A 443 5.74 -8.69 14.37
C ILE A 443 4.25 -8.35 14.25
N PHE A 444 3.39 -9.37 14.30
CA PHE A 444 1.95 -9.29 14.04
C PHE A 444 1.10 -9.10 15.33
N THR A 445 1.66 -8.51 16.39
CA THR A 445 0.92 -8.19 17.62
C THR A 445 -0.24 -7.22 17.38
N GLY A 446 -1.45 -7.61 17.78
CA GLY A 446 -2.69 -6.88 17.50
C GLY A 446 -2.76 -5.46 18.05
N SER A 447 -2.01 -5.13 19.11
CA SER A 447 -1.97 -3.78 19.68
C SER A 447 -1.16 -2.79 18.83
N SER A 448 -0.04 -3.18 18.24
CA SER A 448 0.87 -2.22 17.59
C SER A 448 0.64 -2.05 16.09
N PHE A 449 0.14 -3.10 15.42
CA PHE A 449 -0.18 -3.08 14.00
C PHE A 449 -1.55 -2.45 13.73
N GLY A 450 -2.55 -2.72 14.57
CA GLY A 450 -3.90 -2.14 14.46
C GLY A 450 -4.01 -0.68 14.90
N GLU A 451 -3.33 -0.29 15.99
CA GLU A 451 -3.49 1.02 16.66
C GLU A 451 -2.92 2.21 15.87
N ARG A 452 -2.08 1.96 14.86
CA ARG A 452 -1.58 2.99 13.92
C ARG A 452 -2.05 2.84 12.48
N MET A 453 -2.75 1.75 12.14
CA MET A 453 -3.25 1.50 10.78
C MET A 453 -4.78 1.67 10.65
N CYS A 454 -5.55 1.50 11.73
CA CYS A 454 -7.02 1.62 11.73
C CYS A 454 -7.49 2.42 12.97
N THR A 455 -7.62 3.73 12.85
CA THR A 455 -8.10 4.62 13.95
C THR A 455 -9.62 4.79 13.98
N SER A 456 -10.37 4.23 13.03
CA SER A 456 -11.85 4.30 13.05
C SER A 456 -12.47 3.11 13.79
N LEU A 457 -12.78 3.35 15.07
CA LEU A 457 -13.62 2.56 15.97
C LEU A 457 -13.11 1.17 16.39
N ARG A 458 -13.03 0.99 17.72
CA ARG A 458 -12.78 -0.26 18.47
C ARG A 458 -13.81 -1.39 18.24
N ASN A 459 -14.61 -1.35 17.18
CA ASN A 459 -15.77 -2.24 16.98
C ASN A 459 -15.61 -3.27 15.83
N THR A 460 -14.43 -3.42 15.23
CA THR A 460 -14.16 -4.35 14.10
C THR A 460 -13.05 -5.38 14.39
N SER A 461 -12.76 -5.63 15.68
CA SER A 461 -11.64 -6.45 16.16
C SER A 461 -11.51 -7.85 15.54
N GLY A 462 -12.62 -8.46 15.10
CA GLY A 462 -12.61 -9.80 14.51
C GLY A 462 -12.02 -9.86 13.08
N MET A 463 -12.28 -8.87 12.23
CA MET A 463 -11.86 -8.92 10.83
C MET A 463 -10.37 -8.57 10.66
N ASP A 464 -9.88 -7.66 11.49
CA ASP A 464 -8.46 -7.29 11.55
C ASP A 464 -7.61 -8.44 12.11
N ALA A 465 -8.15 -9.24 13.05
CA ALA A 465 -7.47 -10.43 13.56
C ALA A 465 -7.32 -11.52 12.49
N ILE A 466 -8.37 -11.80 11.71
CA ILE A 466 -8.32 -12.77 10.60
C ILE A 466 -7.31 -12.33 9.54
N TRP A 467 -7.33 -11.05 9.16
CA TRP A 467 -6.38 -10.52 8.20
C TRP A 467 -4.93 -10.64 8.72
N THR A 468 -4.71 -10.28 9.97
CA THR A 468 -3.38 -10.33 10.61
C THR A 468 -2.84 -11.76 10.66
N GLU A 469 -3.66 -12.73 11.09
CA GLU A 469 -3.26 -14.13 11.14
C GLU A 469 -2.97 -14.68 9.73
N GLN A 470 -3.78 -14.31 8.74
CA GLN A 470 -3.51 -14.72 7.35
C GLN A 470 -2.16 -14.22 6.84
N ARG A 471 -1.81 -12.94 7.10
CA ARG A 471 -0.51 -12.37 6.69
C ARG A 471 0.66 -13.02 7.42
N LYS A 472 0.50 -13.27 8.72
CA LYS A 472 1.47 -13.99 9.54
C LYS A 472 1.74 -15.39 8.97
N MET A 473 0.68 -16.10 8.58
CA MET A 473 0.79 -17.43 7.98
C MET A 473 1.46 -17.41 6.60
N GLU A 474 1.18 -16.41 5.77
CA GLU A 474 1.87 -16.23 4.47
C GLU A 474 3.36 -15.90 4.65
N ALA A 475 3.71 -15.10 5.66
CA ALA A 475 5.10 -14.82 6.00
C ALA A 475 5.85 -16.07 6.46
N LEU A 476 5.19 -16.93 7.27
CA LEU A 476 5.75 -18.22 7.69
C LEU A 476 6.02 -19.15 6.49
N LYS A 477 5.07 -19.24 5.55
CA LYS A 477 5.21 -20.06 4.33
C LYS A 477 6.36 -19.59 3.46
N LEU A 478 6.47 -18.27 3.24
CA LEU A 478 7.58 -17.67 2.50
C LEU A 478 8.92 -17.95 3.18
N TYR A 479 8.98 -17.80 4.51
CA TYR A 479 10.18 -18.09 5.28
C TYR A 479 10.69 -19.52 5.08
N TYR A 480 9.83 -20.54 5.21
CA TYR A 480 10.24 -21.93 5.01
C TYR A 480 10.67 -22.22 3.57
N ARG A 481 9.97 -21.64 2.59
CA ARG A 481 10.32 -21.78 1.18
C ARG A 481 11.72 -21.26 0.87
N VAL A 482 12.03 -20.04 1.31
CA VAL A 482 13.34 -19.43 1.05
C VAL A 482 14.43 -20.13 1.86
N LEU A 483 14.15 -20.54 3.10
CA LEU A 483 15.09 -21.30 3.92
C LEU A 483 15.49 -22.63 3.25
N GLU A 484 14.52 -23.38 2.70
CA GLU A 484 14.80 -24.62 1.97
C GLU A 484 15.66 -24.38 0.73
N SER A 485 15.37 -23.33 -0.04
CA SER A 485 16.15 -22.91 -1.20
C SER A 485 17.61 -22.59 -0.82
N MET A 486 17.82 -21.87 0.30
CA MET A 486 19.15 -21.59 0.85
C MET A 486 19.86 -22.86 1.32
N CYS A 487 19.18 -23.75 2.04
CA CYS A 487 19.77 -25.03 2.48
C CYS A 487 20.23 -25.89 1.29
N ARG A 488 19.43 -25.91 0.21
CA ARG A 488 19.77 -26.63 -1.01
C ARG A 488 21.03 -26.06 -1.67
N ALA A 489 21.12 -24.74 -1.80
CA ALA A 489 22.29 -24.06 -2.35
C ALA A 489 23.54 -24.28 -1.47
N GLU A 490 23.42 -24.15 -0.15
CA GLU A 490 24.53 -24.30 0.78
C GLU A 490 25.05 -25.73 0.83
N SER A 491 24.15 -26.72 0.81
CA SER A 491 24.51 -28.15 0.78
C SER A 491 25.29 -28.52 -0.49
N GLN A 492 24.96 -27.90 -1.62
CA GLN A 492 25.73 -28.06 -2.86
C GLN A 492 27.13 -27.45 -2.76
N ILE A 493 27.25 -26.27 -2.13
CA ILE A 493 28.54 -25.58 -1.96
C ILE A 493 29.45 -26.35 -1.01
N LEU A 494 28.92 -26.80 0.12
CA LEU A 494 29.67 -27.53 1.15
C LEU A 494 29.88 -29.02 0.83
N SER A 495 29.23 -29.53 -0.23
CA SER A 495 29.22 -30.97 -0.58
C SER A 495 28.85 -31.88 0.60
N GLY A 496 27.92 -31.41 1.45
CA GLY A 496 27.51 -32.08 2.68
C GLY A 496 26.12 -31.65 3.14
N SER A 497 25.48 -32.45 3.99
CA SER A 497 24.12 -32.21 4.47
C SER A 497 24.04 -31.56 5.86
N ASN A 498 25.16 -31.50 6.59
CA ASN A 498 25.21 -30.89 7.92
C ASN A 498 25.39 -29.38 7.79
N LEU A 499 24.32 -28.63 8.11
CA LEU A 499 24.26 -27.17 8.03
C LEU A 499 24.14 -26.53 9.42
N THR A 500 24.64 -27.18 10.48
CA THR A 500 24.49 -26.75 11.88
C THR A 500 24.88 -25.28 12.10
N SER A 501 26.01 -24.83 11.53
CA SER A 501 26.46 -23.44 11.68
C SER A 501 25.48 -22.41 11.11
N LEU A 502 24.73 -22.76 10.07
CA LEU A 502 23.73 -21.88 9.45
C LEU A 502 22.40 -21.98 10.20
N LEU A 503 21.92 -23.20 10.44
CA LEU A 503 20.59 -23.48 10.99
C LEU A 503 20.46 -23.29 12.50
N SER A 504 21.57 -23.25 13.24
CA SER A 504 21.56 -22.87 14.66
C SER A 504 21.72 -21.34 14.86
N ASN A 505 21.89 -20.57 13.79
CA ASN A 505 22.09 -19.12 13.88
C ASN A 505 20.76 -18.38 14.05
N GLU A 506 20.42 -18.07 15.30
CA GLU A 506 19.18 -17.35 15.62
C GLU A 506 19.03 -16.00 14.91
N ARG A 507 20.11 -15.22 14.80
CA ARG A 507 20.09 -13.90 14.17
C ARG A 507 19.74 -14.00 12.68
N PHE A 508 20.30 -15.01 11.99
CA PHE A 508 19.96 -15.31 10.60
C PHE A 508 18.46 -15.58 10.43
N HIS A 509 17.89 -16.46 11.26
CA HIS A 509 16.47 -16.77 11.21
C HIS A 509 15.58 -15.56 11.48
N ARG A 510 15.90 -14.74 12.50
CA ARG A 510 15.15 -13.50 12.79
C ARG A 510 15.16 -12.54 11.60
N CYS A 511 16.30 -12.37 10.92
CA CYS A 511 16.39 -11.54 9.71
C CYS A 511 15.57 -12.11 8.54
N MET A 512 15.64 -13.43 8.30
CA MET A 512 14.85 -14.10 7.25
C MET A 512 13.34 -13.97 7.49
N ILE A 513 12.90 -14.11 8.74
CA ILE A 513 11.49 -13.94 9.13
C ILE A 513 11.05 -12.49 8.93
N ALA A 514 11.87 -11.52 9.35
CA ALA A 514 11.59 -10.09 9.14
C ALA A 514 11.47 -9.73 7.65
N CYS A 515 12.41 -10.21 6.81
CA CYS A 515 12.32 -10.05 5.35
C CYS A 515 11.05 -10.67 4.76
N SER A 516 10.67 -11.87 5.24
CA SER A 516 9.46 -12.55 4.76
C SER A 516 8.19 -11.77 5.13
N ALA A 517 8.11 -11.27 6.36
CA ALA A 517 7.00 -10.44 6.82
C ALA A 517 6.92 -9.12 6.05
N GLU A 518 8.06 -8.45 5.81
CA GLU A 518 8.12 -7.21 5.05
C GLU A 518 7.61 -7.38 3.62
N LEU A 519 8.02 -8.44 2.93
CA LEU A 519 7.55 -8.73 1.57
C LEU A 519 6.04 -8.99 1.53
N VAL A 520 5.52 -9.81 2.44
CA VAL A 520 4.08 -10.10 2.51
C VAL A 520 3.29 -8.81 2.74
N LEU A 521 3.73 -7.94 3.63
CA LEU A 521 3.09 -6.65 3.87
C LEU A 521 3.16 -5.75 2.63
N ALA A 522 4.33 -5.62 2.01
CA ALA A 522 4.56 -4.78 0.83
C ALA A 522 3.66 -5.16 -0.36
N THR A 523 3.27 -6.42 -0.52
CA THR A 523 2.37 -6.87 -1.60
C THR A 523 0.99 -6.21 -1.54
N HIS A 524 0.53 -5.81 -0.36
CA HIS A 524 -0.79 -5.21 -0.16
C HIS A 524 -0.78 -3.69 -0.31
N LYS A 525 0.39 -3.07 -0.56
CA LYS A 525 0.63 -1.64 -0.86
C LYS A 525 0.04 -0.59 0.09
N THR A 526 -0.65 -1.04 1.11
CA THR A 526 -1.26 -0.22 2.16
C THR A 526 -0.39 -0.25 3.41
N VAL A 527 0.48 -1.26 3.54
CA VAL A 527 1.32 -1.48 4.71
C VAL A 527 2.71 -1.92 4.26
N THR A 528 3.73 -1.18 4.65
CA THR A 528 5.11 -1.70 4.75
C THR A 528 5.44 -1.75 6.23
N MET A 529 6.36 -2.62 6.67
CA MET A 529 6.84 -2.55 8.04
C MET A 529 7.42 -1.15 8.27
N MET A 530 6.97 -0.54 9.36
CA MET A 530 7.51 0.74 9.78
C MET A 530 8.87 0.48 10.41
N PHE A 531 9.93 0.57 9.62
CA PHE A 531 11.28 0.67 10.17
C PHE A 531 11.40 2.00 10.94
N PRO A 532 11.92 1.98 12.19
CA PRO A 532 12.67 0.89 12.84
C PRO A 532 11.86 -0.09 13.71
N ALA A 533 10.55 0.07 13.89
CA ALA A 533 9.74 -0.73 14.84
C ALA A 533 9.81 -2.25 14.64
N VAL A 534 10.03 -2.74 13.41
CA VAL A 534 10.29 -4.17 13.17
C VAL A 534 11.60 -4.64 13.81
N LEU A 535 12.67 -3.83 13.71
CA LEU A 535 13.99 -4.15 14.26
C LEU A 535 13.90 -4.30 15.78
N GLU A 536 13.16 -3.39 16.44
CA GLU A 536 12.90 -3.44 17.87
C GLU A 536 12.15 -4.71 18.29
N LYS A 537 11.03 -5.03 17.62
CA LYS A 537 10.22 -6.22 17.93
C LYS A 537 10.95 -7.55 17.73
N THR A 538 11.85 -7.58 16.76
CA THR A 538 12.60 -8.80 16.40
C THR A 538 13.96 -8.87 17.10
N GLY A 539 14.41 -7.77 17.71
CA GLY A 539 15.70 -7.67 18.40
C GLY A 539 16.92 -7.72 17.49
N ILE A 540 16.75 -7.56 16.18
CA ILE A 540 17.86 -7.48 15.21
C ILE A 540 18.19 -6.02 14.89
N THR A 541 19.42 -5.75 14.46
CA THR A 541 19.81 -4.41 14.01
C THR A 541 19.64 -4.25 12.50
N ALA A 542 19.63 -3.00 12.02
CA ALA A 542 19.59 -2.70 10.58
C ALA A 542 20.77 -3.33 9.82
N PHE A 543 21.96 -3.33 10.43
CA PHE A 543 23.15 -3.93 9.85
C PHE A 543 23.02 -5.46 9.71
N ASP A 544 22.39 -6.13 10.68
CA ASP A 544 22.15 -7.57 10.59
C ASP A 544 21.20 -7.92 9.45
N LEU A 545 20.10 -7.18 9.32
CA LEU A 545 19.11 -7.39 8.26
C LEU A 545 19.70 -7.16 6.88
N SER A 546 20.52 -6.11 6.70
CA SER A 546 21.14 -5.78 5.41
C SER A 546 21.95 -6.93 4.82
N LYS A 547 22.61 -7.74 5.65
CA LYS A 547 23.41 -8.89 5.22
C LYS A 547 22.60 -10.02 4.61
N VAL A 548 21.30 -10.08 4.89
CA VAL A 548 20.43 -11.20 4.47
C VAL A 548 19.64 -10.86 3.21
N ILE A 549 19.39 -9.58 2.91
CA ILE A 549 18.50 -9.16 1.81
C ILE A 549 18.97 -9.70 0.45
N GLU A 550 20.24 -9.52 0.10
CA GLU A 550 20.77 -9.99 -1.19
C GLU A 550 20.59 -11.50 -1.36
N SER A 551 20.96 -12.27 -0.33
CA SER A 551 20.81 -13.72 -0.33
C SER A 551 19.35 -14.13 -0.41
N PHE A 552 18.45 -13.45 0.31
CA PHE A 552 17.01 -13.70 0.25
C PHE A 552 16.47 -13.53 -1.17
N VAL A 553 16.78 -12.40 -1.82
CA VAL A 553 16.33 -12.11 -3.20
C VAL A 553 16.87 -13.15 -4.19
N ARG A 554 18.11 -13.62 -3.98
CA ARG A 554 18.73 -14.64 -4.83
C ARG A 554 18.03 -15.99 -4.76
N HIS A 555 17.48 -16.36 -3.60
CA HIS A 555 16.90 -17.68 -3.34
C HIS A 555 15.37 -17.74 -3.48
N GLU A 556 14.71 -16.64 -3.82
CA GLU A 556 13.33 -16.60 -4.30
C GLU A 556 13.28 -16.05 -5.73
N ASP A 557 13.45 -16.94 -6.70
CA ASP A 557 13.49 -16.64 -8.14
C ASP A 557 12.19 -16.05 -8.67
N SER A 558 11.05 -16.53 -8.16
CA SER A 558 9.69 -16.14 -8.56
C SER A 558 9.27 -14.72 -8.16
N LEU A 559 10.10 -14.01 -7.38
CA LEU A 559 9.80 -12.66 -6.91
C LEU A 559 9.51 -11.68 -8.06
N PRO A 560 8.36 -10.97 -8.04
CA PRO A 560 8.08 -9.88 -8.95
C PRO A 560 9.15 -8.79 -8.89
N ARG A 561 9.40 -8.15 -10.04
CA ARG A 561 10.42 -7.08 -10.17
C ARG A 561 10.23 -5.97 -9.14
N GLU A 562 8.99 -5.64 -8.83
CA GLU A 562 8.67 -4.55 -7.91
C GLU A 562 8.97 -4.89 -6.45
N LEU A 563 8.83 -6.17 -6.07
CA LEU A 563 9.25 -6.64 -4.74
C LEU A 563 10.78 -6.73 -4.63
N LYS A 564 11.48 -7.14 -5.71
CA LYS A 564 12.95 -7.07 -5.78
C LYS A 564 13.43 -5.63 -5.60
N ARG A 565 12.82 -4.68 -6.33
CA ARG A 565 13.12 -3.24 -6.19
C ARG A 565 12.80 -2.71 -4.79
N HIS A 566 11.71 -3.16 -4.19
CA HIS A 566 11.34 -2.79 -2.81
C HIS A 566 12.41 -3.22 -1.82
N LEU A 567 12.89 -4.46 -1.89
CA LEU A 567 13.96 -4.96 -1.04
C LEU A 567 15.30 -4.25 -1.28
N ASN A 568 15.65 -3.96 -2.53
CA ASN A 568 16.86 -3.18 -2.82
C ASN A 568 16.78 -1.76 -2.25
N SER A 569 15.63 -1.10 -2.38
CA SER A 569 15.41 0.22 -1.78
C SER A 569 15.42 0.18 -0.26
N LEU A 570 14.92 -0.92 0.34
CA LEU A 570 15.03 -1.17 1.77
C LEU A 570 16.50 -1.32 2.18
N GLU A 571 17.27 -2.14 1.47
CA GLU A 571 18.70 -2.34 1.71
C GLU A 571 19.49 -1.02 1.61
N GLU A 572 19.28 -0.24 0.55
CA GLU A 572 19.86 1.10 0.40
C GLU A 572 19.55 1.98 1.61
N ARG A 573 18.29 2.02 2.05
CA ARG A 573 17.86 2.81 3.20
C ARG A 573 18.50 2.34 4.52
N LEU A 574 18.64 1.03 4.71
CA LEU A 574 19.33 0.48 5.88
C LEU A 574 20.80 0.89 5.87
N LEU A 575 21.46 0.81 4.71
CA LEU A 575 22.89 1.07 4.54
C LEU A 575 23.25 2.56 4.44
N GLU A 576 22.34 3.44 4.05
CA GLU A 576 22.62 4.88 3.96
C GLU A 576 22.48 5.58 5.33
N SER A 577 21.68 5.04 6.26
CA SER A 577 21.47 5.65 7.58
C SER A 577 21.45 4.66 8.75
N MET A 578 20.47 3.76 8.84
CA MET A 578 20.15 3.01 10.07
C MET A 578 21.29 2.09 10.54
N ALA A 579 22.09 1.56 9.61
CA ALA A 579 23.24 0.72 9.94
C ALA A 579 24.38 1.48 10.65
N TRP A 580 24.36 2.82 10.62
CA TRP A 580 25.37 3.69 11.25
C TRP A 580 24.89 4.30 12.57
N GLU A 581 23.63 4.13 12.93
CA GLU A 581 23.06 4.66 14.16
C GLU A 581 23.66 4.01 15.42
N LYS A 582 23.62 4.73 16.54
CA LYS A 582 24.00 4.20 17.86
C LYS A 582 23.17 2.95 18.15
N GLY A 583 23.81 1.87 18.58
CA GLY A 583 23.14 0.59 18.79
C GLY A 583 23.23 -0.37 17.59
N SER A 584 24.02 -0.05 16.57
CA SER A 584 24.23 -0.93 15.42
C SER A 584 25.24 -2.05 15.70
N SER A 585 24.95 -3.26 15.19
CA SER A 585 25.89 -4.39 15.27
C SER A 585 27.12 -4.23 14.36
N MET A 586 27.14 -3.20 13.51
CA MET A 586 28.30 -2.80 12.70
C MET A 586 29.50 -2.48 13.59
N TYR A 587 29.28 -1.80 14.72
CA TYR A 587 30.35 -1.43 15.65
C TYR A 587 30.99 -2.66 16.32
N ASN A 588 30.21 -3.73 16.58
CA ASN A 588 30.78 -5.01 17.02
C ASN A 588 31.74 -5.59 15.98
N SER A 589 31.34 -5.54 14.70
CA SER A 589 32.18 -6.03 13.59
C SER A 589 33.44 -5.16 13.41
N LEU A 590 33.31 -3.86 13.64
CA LEU A 590 34.43 -2.91 13.58
C LEU A 590 35.45 -3.15 14.70
N ILE A 591 35.01 -3.50 15.92
CA ILE A 591 35.92 -3.90 17.00
C ILE A 591 36.69 -5.15 16.63
N VAL A 592 36.02 -6.16 16.07
CA VAL A 592 36.69 -7.40 15.63
C VAL A 592 37.73 -7.11 14.55
N ALA A 593 37.40 -6.26 13.57
CA ALA A 593 38.30 -5.89 12.48
C ALA A 593 39.45 -4.95 12.92
N ARG A 594 39.19 -4.06 13.88
CA ARG A 594 40.14 -3.06 14.41
C ARG A 594 39.97 -2.91 15.93
N PRO A 595 40.61 -3.79 16.73
CA PRO A 595 40.47 -3.79 18.19
C PRO A 595 40.86 -2.47 18.88
N THR A 596 41.75 -1.68 18.26
CA THR A 596 42.17 -0.37 18.78
C THR A 596 41.02 0.64 18.89
N LEU A 597 39.94 0.47 18.11
CA LEU A 597 38.77 1.34 18.16
C LEU A 597 37.80 0.98 19.31
N SER A 598 38.02 -0.14 20.00
CA SER A 598 37.13 -0.63 21.06
C SER A 598 36.92 0.39 22.18
N ALA A 599 37.99 1.01 22.69
CA ALA A 599 37.89 1.99 23.77
C ALA A 599 37.02 3.20 23.37
N GLU A 600 37.19 3.69 22.14
CA GLU A 600 36.43 4.83 21.61
C GLU A 600 34.97 4.47 21.36
N ILE A 601 34.71 3.30 20.76
CA ILE A 601 33.36 2.80 20.49
C ILE A 601 32.57 2.62 21.79
N ASN A 602 33.21 2.09 22.83
CA ASN A 602 32.61 1.96 24.15
C ASN A 602 32.38 3.34 24.82
N ARG A 603 33.35 4.25 24.73
CA ARG A 603 33.23 5.62 25.27
C ARG A 603 32.05 6.38 24.67
N LEU A 604 31.83 6.23 23.37
CA LEU A 604 30.71 6.85 22.64
C LEU A 604 29.39 6.06 22.81
N GLY A 605 29.41 4.89 23.44
CA GLY A 605 28.24 4.04 23.66
C GLY A 605 27.61 3.52 22.37
N LEU A 606 28.41 3.25 21.33
CA LEU A 606 27.89 2.94 19.99
C LEU A 606 27.38 1.50 19.82
N LEU A 607 27.70 0.62 20.76
CA LEU A 607 27.39 -0.81 20.67
C LEU A 607 25.89 -1.09 20.72
N ALA A 608 25.49 -2.12 19.99
CA ALA A 608 24.17 -2.71 20.06
C ALA A 608 23.90 -3.28 21.47
N GLU A 609 22.69 -3.07 21.96
CA GLU A 609 22.17 -3.83 23.08
C GLU A 609 22.19 -5.33 22.76
N PRO A 610 22.40 -6.21 23.75
CA PRO A 610 22.32 -7.65 23.55
C PRO A 610 20.98 -8.04 22.93
N MET A 611 21.01 -8.95 21.95
CA MET A 611 19.79 -9.44 21.31
C MET A 611 18.88 -10.07 22.39
N PRO A 612 17.63 -9.60 22.56
CA PRO A 612 16.74 -10.11 23.60
C PRO A 612 16.43 -11.58 23.36
N SER A 613 16.29 -12.37 24.45
CA SER A 613 15.91 -13.78 24.36
C SER A 613 14.50 -13.95 23.79
N LEU A 614 14.22 -15.12 23.23
CA LEU A 614 12.88 -15.45 22.73
C LEU A 614 11.83 -15.41 23.84
N ASP A 615 12.18 -15.84 25.06
CA ASP A 615 11.29 -15.77 26.23
C ASP A 615 10.95 -14.33 26.60
N ALA A 616 11.93 -13.42 26.56
CA ALA A 616 11.68 -12.00 26.83
C ALA A 616 10.71 -11.41 25.80
N ILE A 617 10.91 -11.72 24.51
CA ILE A 617 10.00 -11.29 23.44
C ILE A 617 8.59 -11.88 23.63
N ALA A 618 8.48 -13.16 23.97
CA ALA A 618 7.20 -13.84 24.17
C ALA A 618 6.41 -13.22 25.33
N VAL A 619 7.07 -12.91 26.44
CA VAL A 619 6.47 -12.25 27.62
C VAL A 619 6.07 -10.81 27.30
N HIS A 620 6.91 -10.05 26.60
CA HIS A 620 6.59 -8.66 26.24
C HIS A 620 5.39 -8.51 25.28
N HIS A 621 5.03 -9.58 24.58
CA HIS A 621 4.00 -9.57 23.54
C HIS A 621 2.83 -10.52 23.83
N ASP A 622 2.71 -11.06 25.05
CA ASP A 622 1.65 -11.98 25.48
C ASP A 622 1.42 -13.16 24.51
N ILE A 623 2.51 -13.72 23.97
CA ILE A 623 2.43 -14.78 22.96
C ILE A 623 2.20 -16.14 23.66
N SER A 624 0.97 -16.66 23.61
CA SER A 624 0.68 -18.03 24.06
C SER A 624 1.13 -19.07 23.02
N LEU A 625 2.22 -19.77 23.32
CA LEU A 625 2.64 -20.98 22.61
C LEU A 625 1.74 -22.14 23.04
N GLY A 626 0.66 -22.38 22.30
CA GLY A 626 -0.17 -23.57 22.51
C GLY A 626 0.61 -24.86 22.21
N GLY A 627 0.91 -25.65 23.24
CA GLY A 627 1.17 -27.09 23.12
C GLY A 627 2.60 -27.57 22.83
N LEU A 628 3.65 -26.93 23.37
CA LEU A 628 5.00 -27.51 23.41
C LEU A 628 5.55 -27.53 24.85
N PRO A 629 6.32 -28.57 25.24
CA PRO A 629 6.84 -28.69 26.60
C PRO A 629 7.86 -27.58 26.90
N PRO A 630 7.97 -27.14 28.17
CA PRO A 630 8.89 -26.07 28.55
C PRO A 630 10.34 -26.49 28.28
N LEU A 631 11.10 -25.61 27.63
CA LEU A 631 12.54 -25.78 27.39
C LEU A 631 13.29 -25.87 28.74
N PRO A 632 14.38 -26.66 28.82
CA PRO A 632 15.14 -26.81 30.06
C PRO A 632 15.82 -25.48 30.42
N PHE A 633 15.43 -24.93 31.58
CA PHE A 633 16.05 -23.77 32.22
C PHE A 633 17.58 -23.94 32.35
N HIS A 634 18.36 -23.16 31.60
CA HIS A 634 19.76 -22.92 31.95
C HIS A 634 19.80 -21.87 33.08
N LYS A 635 20.08 -22.33 34.30
CA LYS A 635 20.33 -21.46 35.47
C LYS A 635 21.48 -20.50 35.16
N GLN A 636 21.23 -19.19 35.26
CA GLN A 636 22.31 -18.22 35.47
C GLN A 636 22.90 -18.40 36.88
N PRO A 637 24.23 -18.25 37.07
CA PRO A 637 24.83 -18.24 38.39
C PRO A 637 24.47 -16.92 39.10
N GLY A 638 23.77 -17.03 40.22
CA GLY A 638 23.32 -15.90 41.03
C GLY A 638 24.49 -15.12 41.64
N SER A 639 24.46 -13.80 41.47
CA SER A 639 25.27 -12.87 42.24
C SER A 639 24.69 -12.71 43.64
N SER A 640 25.29 -13.39 44.61
CA SER A 640 25.16 -13.07 46.02
C SER A 640 25.95 -11.80 46.33
N PHE A 641 25.27 -10.70 46.65
CA PHE A 641 25.86 -9.64 47.47
C PHE A 641 25.07 -9.56 48.77
N GLY A 642 25.78 -9.81 49.87
CA GLY A 642 25.26 -9.78 51.22
C GLY A 642 25.33 -8.40 51.86
N LYS A 643 24.50 -8.29 52.90
CA LYS A 643 24.24 -7.21 53.85
C LYS A 643 23.40 -6.05 53.35
#